data_AF-A0A1V9YPZ0-F1
#
_entry.id   AF-A0A1V9YPZ0-F1
#
_cell.length_a   1.000
_cell.length_b   1.000
_cell.length_c   1.000
_cell.angle_alpha   90.00
_cell.angle_beta   90.00
_cell.angle_gamma   90.00
#
_symmetry.space_group_name_H-M   'P 1'
#
loop_
_entity.id
_entity.type
_entity.pdbx_description
1 polymer ?
#
loop_
_entity_poly.entity_id
_entity_poly.type
_entity_poly.pdbx_seq_one_letter_code
_entity_poly.pdbx_strand_id
1 'polypeptide(L)'
;MDLMCNPSHGDVPISRTTFEVVKDITGLCYIICSTLLGVYTLYQFLPYMNNDYFWPYFIEKNAASALTNIYNIQLPLMTNITSFDLTASSMIVSKQENVGINLAYPRMIIYYELANLASAVEGLRNLDVNQVVYMVSQYCWADLKRRWGMAHSSRRQERCQQRYIHNGAVYLETIFRNIDFYAWALSTQGLFNSHIEGAISSFDGGPDWLNYLNTHNTLSVVNEVAYLQSFNIYNFVLQYANEYQIGIKESLTIVNALGTNTSLHIKDTPWVNRGVLWTTNYLFAGFRSELNALSSNQSLIRNSSNFYGLQDESYLEYYNDGFPLRPIHQTIHNDIGQLSNIDLYWVQPPTDLINTIKNFRTLILTSISNNATFSNVFNNKSSGILQPIPRQWQTNHLLFYGGNPFCGFGAGLAIVQDSFGFDDACNVPRPLTLNWNAFNSLFAYLVMNKSISGVCDACINTALCLRLTSELVQSYSNLPSITPPELSHLKLSIVQFVSNSSNTTSTVWMENHEILSEDYAFFGWMSVYDWVMNEREVVSFEGDIRSYTLMSYATLPIATPQENIASAIAIYFWFSAAITSIGLCGIAALVILFWIVFRPWNCQWFIFYRLASSAWLNRALILMRGLVALLCLSTAPISPTIINHSTQFQTDPRSFLLTTLLAGEAIWITYVVHETLHPFSGEHTRIYAPWSSFLAWLLLVVVDMISPVEAEARIERSCYSMNMDYKVFCSSGVITIGSLQRTILNALITLVCVLVPLVLLPLVKRRSSDCPEVPSFLLSSAAVAFIRHRRQENVINDTFDEVTAVMVGIVRLPQCFFDTK
;
A
#
# COMPACT_ATOMS: atom_id res chain seq x y z
N MET A 1 -75.04 -30.29 34.43
CA MET A 1 -75.27 -31.68 34.87
C MET A 1 -74.07 -32.08 35.69
N ASP A 2 -74.28 -32.24 36.99
CA ASP A 2 -73.27 -32.50 38.00
C ASP A 2 -72.46 -33.77 37.71
N LEU A 3 -71.16 -33.72 38.02
CA LEU A 3 -70.47 -34.81 38.72
C LEU A 3 -69.27 -34.23 39.47
N MET A 4 -69.31 -34.44 40.77
CA MET A 4 -68.38 -34.00 41.81
C MET A 4 -66.93 -34.39 41.51
N CYS A 5 -65.98 -33.51 41.85
CA CYS A 5 -64.60 -33.90 42.13
C CYS A 5 -64.20 -33.36 43.49
N ASN A 6 -63.76 -34.30 44.34
CA ASN A 6 -63.34 -34.14 45.72
C ASN A 6 -62.14 -33.18 45.89
N PRO A 7 -61.96 -32.61 47.09
CA PRO A 7 -60.90 -31.65 47.38
C PRO A 7 -59.53 -32.32 47.50
N SER A 8 -58.52 -31.62 46.97
CA SER A 8 -57.11 -31.61 47.40
C SER A 8 -56.62 -32.83 48.19
N HIS A 9 -56.01 -33.80 47.50
CA HIS A 9 -54.93 -34.55 48.15
C HIS A 9 -53.75 -33.59 48.27
N GLY A 10 -53.50 -33.16 49.51
CA GLY A 10 -52.39 -32.29 49.86
C GLY A 10 -51.07 -32.90 49.38
N ASP A 11 -50.29 -32.07 48.68
CA ASP A 11 -48.87 -32.28 48.49
C ASP A 11 -48.24 -32.47 49.88
N VAL A 12 -47.91 -33.72 50.21
CA VAL A 12 -46.98 -34.00 51.29
C VAL A 12 -45.68 -33.29 50.90
N PRO A 13 -45.18 -32.32 51.69
CA PRO A 13 -43.92 -31.65 51.37
C PRO A 13 -42.82 -32.70 51.48
N ILE A 14 -42.37 -33.22 50.35
CA ILE A 14 -41.17 -34.05 50.27
C ILE A 14 -40.05 -33.24 50.92
N SER A 15 -39.38 -33.82 51.93
CA SER A 15 -38.26 -33.17 52.59
C SER A 15 -37.19 -32.88 51.54
N ARG A 16 -37.03 -31.58 51.27
CA ARG A 16 -36.15 -31.08 50.23
C ARG A 16 -34.72 -31.39 50.59
N THR A 17 -33.96 -31.91 49.65
CA THR A 17 -32.54 -32.11 49.89
C THR A 17 -31.83 -30.77 49.70
N THR A 18 -30.87 -30.45 50.59
CA THR A 18 -30.02 -29.26 50.45
C THR A 18 -29.31 -29.21 49.10
N PHE A 19 -29.05 -30.39 48.51
CA PHE A 19 -28.48 -30.57 47.19
C PHE A 19 -29.35 -30.00 46.04
N GLU A 20 -30.67 -30.21 46.06
CA GLU A 20 -31.57 -29.69 45.02
C GLU A 20 -31.65 -28.16 45.05
N VAL A 21 -31.67 -27.57 46.24
CA VAL A 21 -31.67 -26.11 46.42
C VAL A 21 -30.36 -25.51 45.90
N VAL A 22 -29.22 -26.10 46.24
CA VAL A 22 -27.90 -25.64 45.76
C VAL A 22 -27.80 -25.77 44.24
N LYS A 23 -28.33 -26.85 43.67
CA LYS A 23 -28.35 -27.08 42.21
C LYS A 23 -29.15 -26.01 41.46
N ASP A 24 -30.34 -25.67 41.94
CA ASP A 24 -31.19 -24.65 41.31
C ASP A 24 -30.59 -23.23 41.44
N ILE A 25 -30.02 -22.88 42.60
CA ILE A 25 -29.31 -21.60 42.78
C ILE A 25 -28.10 -21.51 41.86
N THR A 26 -27.30 -22.58 41.78
CA THR A 26 -26.13 -22.64 40.88
C THR A 26 -26.55 -22.53 39.42
N GLY A 27 -27.66 -23.16 39.05
CA GLY A 27 -28.25 -23.08 37.70
C GLY A 27 -28.74 -21.68 37.33
N LEU A 28 -29.35 -20.96 38.28
CA LEU A 28 -29.74 -19.57 38.10
C LEU A 28 -28.52 -18.66 37.92
N CYS A 29 -27.50 -18.82 38.78
CA CYS A 29 -26.23 -18.10 38.66
C CYS A 29 -25.56 -18.40 37.31
N TYR A 30 -25.60 -19.65 36.85
CA TYR A 30 -25.08 -20.04 35.53
C TYR A 30 -25.73 -19.23 34.42
N ILE A 31 -27.08 -19.23 34.29
CA ILE A 31 -27.76 -18.49 33.22
C ILE A 31 -27.43 -17.00 33.25
N ILE A 32 -27.44 -16.38 34.43
CA ILE A 32 -27.15 -14.94 34.57
C ILE A 32 -25.73 -14.66 34.11
N CYS A 33 -24.73 -15.35 34.67
CA CYS A 33 -23.33 -15.14 34.34
C CYS A 33 -23.03 -15.43 32.88
N SER A 34 -23.51 -16.55 32.33
CA SER A 34 -23.24 -16.92 30.95
C SER A 34 -23.92 -15.97 29.95
N THR A 35 -25.10 -15.42 30.29
CA THR A 35 -25.79 -14.45 29.43
C THR A 35 -25.06 -13.11 29.43
N LEU A 36 -24.59 -12.66 30.59
CA LEU A 36 -23.73 -11.48 30.69
C LEU A 36 -22.40 -11.67 29.92
N LEU A 37 -21.80 -12.85 29.99
CA LEU A 37 -20.61 -13.18 29.20
C LEU A 37 -20.91 -13.18 27.69
N GLY A 38 -22.09 -13.67 27.26
CA GLY A 38 -22.52 -13.61 25.86
C GLY A 38 -22.77 -12.18 25.34
N VAL A 39 -23.17 -11.26 26.21
CA VAL A 39 -23.24 -9.82 25.89
C VAL A 39 -21.83 -9.22 25.83
N TYR A 40 -20.95 -9.61 26.75
CA TYR A 40 -19.56 -9.18 26.73
C TYR A 40 -18.82 -9.67 25.48
N THR A 41 -19.07 -10.89 24.99
CA THR A 41 -18.49 -11.37 23.72
C THR A 41 -19.00 -10.59 22.52
N LEU A 42 -20.27 -10.19 22.51
CA LEU A 42 -20.81 -9.31 21.46
C LEU A 42 -20.07 -7.96 21.42
N TYR A 43 -19.73 -7.40 22.58
CA TYR A 43 -18.89 -6.21 22.67
C TYR A 43 -17.49 -6.48 22.10
N GLN A 44 -16.90 -7.64 22.36
CA GLN A 44 -15.59 -8.02 21.83
C GLN A 44 -15.59 -8.35 20.33
N PHE A 45 -16.73 -8.66 19.71
CA PHE A 45 -16.83 -8.79 18.25
C PHE A 45 -16.75 -7.45 17.52
N LEU A 46 -17.18 -6.35 18.16
CA LEU A 46 -17.31 -5.06 17.51
C LEU A 46 -15.98 -4.54 16.91
N PRO A 47 -14.83 -4.59 17.62
CA PRO A 47 -13.56 -4.15 17.05
C PRO A 47 -13.17 -4.88 15.76
N TYR A 48 -13.51 -6.18 15.64
CA TYR A 48 -13.23 -6.97 14.44
C TYR A 48 -14.24 -6.68 13.32
N MET A 49 -15.51 -6.44 13.67
CA MET A 49 -16.60 -6.35 12.69
C MET A 49 -16.93 -4.92 12.23
N ASN A 50 -16.13 -3.93 12.66
CA ASN A 50 -16.28 -2.54 12.24
C ASN A 50 -15.64 -2.22 10.88
N ASN A 51 -14.97 -3.19 10.24
CA ASN A 51 -14.38 -3.09 8.91
C ASN A 51 -14.37 -4.47 8.21
N ASP A 52 -14.35 -4.49 6.87
CA ASP A 52 -14.38 -5.73 6.09
C ASP A 52 -13.04 -6.49 6.04
N TYR A 53 -11.96 -5.91 6.57
CA TYR A 53 -10.68 -6.62 6.77
C TYR A 53 -10.74 -7.61 7.95
N PHE A 54 -11.80 -7.55 8.76
CA PHE A 54 -11.90 -8.20 10.08
C PHE A 54 -10.75 -7.85 11.04
N TRP A 55 -10.09 -6.71 10.81
CA TRP A 55 -8.89 -6.31 11.54
C TRP A 55 -9.30 -5.50 12.79
N PRO A 56 -9.00 -5.99 14.01
CA PRO A 56 -9.41 -5.29 15.23
C PRO A 56 -8.82 -3.88 15.32
N TYR A 57 -9.64 -2.91 15.76
CA TYR A 57 -9.24 -1.51 16.01
C TYR A 57 -8.72 -0.74 14.79
N PHE A 58 -8.92 -1.25 13.57
CA PHE A 58 -8.38 -0.66 12.34
C PHE A 58 -8.81 0.81 12.14
N ILE A 59 -10.10 1.10 12.33
CA ILE A 59 -10.66 2.45 12.19
C ILE A 59 -10.28 3.33 13.39
N GLU A 60 -10.51 2.83 14.62
CA GLU A 60 -10.30 3.59 15.86
C GLU A 60 -8.85 4.07 16.02
N LYS A 61 -7.88 3.23 15.65
CA LYS A 61 -6.45 3.53 15.78
C LYS A 61 -5.83 4.05 14.48
N ASN A 62 -6.64 4.32 13.45
CA ASN A 62 -6.20 4.82 12.14
C ASN A 62 -5.06 3.95 11.53
N ALA A 63 -5.26 2.63 11.54
CA ALA A 63 -4.28 1.67 11.01
C ALA A 63 -3.99 1.85 9.52
N ALA A 64 -4.98 2.31 8.75
CA ALA A 64 -4.76 2.68 7.34
C ALA A 64 -3.66 3.75 7.19
N SER A 65 -3.71 4.85 7.97
CA SER A 65 -2.68 5.88 7.89
C SER A 65 -1.31 5.37 8.34
N ALA A 66 -1.26 4.56 9.40
CA ALA A 66 -0.01 3.96 9.86
C ALA A 66 0.61 3.06 8.77
N LEU A 67 -0.18 2.19 8.13
CA LEU A 67 0.26 1.34 7.02
C LEU A 67 0.74 2.17 5.82
N THR A 68 -0.06 3.15 5.40
CA THR A 68 0.29 4.04 4.29
C THR A 68 1.62 4.74 4.53
N ASN A 69 1.85 5.27 5.74
CA ASN A 69 3.09 5.95 6.08
C ASN A 69 4.30 5.00 6.07
N ILE A 70 4.16 3.79 6.64
CA ILE A 70 5.22 2.77 6.63
C ILE A 70 5.59 2.42 5.18
N TYR A 71 4.61 2.05 4.36
CA TYR A 71 4.88 1.65 2.98
C TYR A 71 5.45 2.81 2.15
N ASN A 72 4.93 4.04 2.28
CA ASN A 72 5.45 5.18 1.53
C ASN A 72 6.93 5.49 1.86
N ILE A 73 7.36 5.23 3.09
CA ILE A 73 8.76 5.37 3.51
C ILE A 73 9.64 4.21 3.03
N GLN A 74 9.12 2.98 3.02
CA GLN A 74 9.92 1.79 2.68
C GLN A 74 10.03 1.52 1.18
N LEU A 75 9.01 1.89 0.39
CA LEU A 75 8.97 1.62 -1.06
C LEU A 75 10.10 2.28 -1.88
N PRO A 76 10.64 3.45 -1.53
CA PRO A 76 11.87 3.98 -2.12
C PRO A 76 13.14 3.15 -1.79
N LEU A 77 13.15 2.48 -0.63
CA LEU A 77 14.33 1.81 -0.07
C LEU A 77 14.37 0.29 -0.35
N MET A 78 13.27 -0.29 -0.81
CA MET A 78 13.12 -1.72 -1.04
C MET A 78 12.70 -1.99 -2.49
N THR A 79 13.61 -2.53 -3.29
CA THR A 79 13.38 -2.85 -4.70
C THR A 79 13.07 -4.33 -4.95
N ASN A 80 13.31 -5.20 -3.98
CA ASN A 80 13.13 -6.65 -4.10
C ASN A 80 11.95 -7.15 -3.26
N ILE A 81 11.42 -8.32 -3.62
CA ILE A 81 10.40 -9.02 -2.83
C ILE A 81 11.00 -9.34 -1.46
N THR A 82 10.48 -8.69 -0.41
CA THR A 82 10.92 -8.91 0.96
C THR A 82 9.71 -9.04 1.87
N SER A 83 9.63 -10.18 2.57
CA SER A 83 8.78 -10.32 3.75
C SER A 83 9.39 -9.54 4.90
N PHE A 84 8.56 -8.85 5.67
CA PHE A 84 9.00 -8.14 6.86
C PHE A 84 7.95 -8.20 7.95
N ASP A 85 8.42 -8.07 9.18
CA ASP A 85 7.57 -7.98 10.36
C ASP A 85 7.11 -6.53 10.55
N LEU A 86 5.80 -6.31 10.60
CA LEU A 86 5.20 -4.99 10.84
C LEU A 86 5.59 -4.42 12.21
N THR A 87 5.93 -5.28 13.16
CA THR A 87 6.30 -4.90 14.53
C THR A 87 7.79 -4.61 14.70
N ALA A 88 8.60 -4.81 13.65
CA ALA A 88 10.03 -4.56 13.70
C ALA A 88 10.35 -3.09 13.96
N SER A 89 11.41 -2.83 14.75
CA SER A 89 11.87 -1.47 15.07
C SER A 89 12.27 -0.66 13.84
N SER A 90 12.65 -1.30 12.73
CA SER A 90 12.96 -0.66 11.45
C SER A 90 11.73 -0.13 10.70
N MET A 91 10.52 -0.52 11.13
CA MET A 91 9.24 -0.11 10.52
C MET A 91 8.54 1.00 11.30
N ILE A 92 9.18 1.54 12.32
CA ILE A 92 8.65 2.66 13.11
C ILE A 92 8.56 3.91 12.25
N VAL A 93 7.46 4.65 12.38
CA VAL A 93 7.30 5.99 11.80
C VAL A 93 7.52 7.02 12.90
N SER A 94 8.68 7.68 12.86
CA SER A 94 8.98 8.79 13.77
C SER A 94 8.18 10.04 13.40
N LYS A 95 7.88 10.89 14.39
CA LYS A 95 7.28 12.22 14.18
C LYS A 95 8.12 13.13 13.25
N GLN A 96 9.42 12.89 13.16
CA GLN A 96 10.35 13.67 12.33
C GLN A 96 10.41 13.20 10.86
N GLU A 97 9.65 12.16 10.50
CA GLU A 97 9.55 11.70 9.12
C GLU A 97 8.65 12.62 8.29
N ASN A 98 9.08 12.91 7.06
CA ASN A 98 8.26 13.59 6.07
C ASN A 98 7.30 12.56 5.44
N VAL A 99 6.13 12.37 6.06
CA VAL A 99 5.11 11.46 5.55
C VAL A 99 4.28 12.09 4.43
N GLY A 100 3.99 11.32 3.39
CA GLY A 100 3.16 11.75 2.28
C GLY A 100 3.53 11.04 0.98
N ILE A 101 3.12 11.63 -0.14
CA ILE A 101 3.46 11.20 -1.49
C ILE A 101 4.51 12.15 -2.05
N ASN A 102 5.72 11.64 -2.22
CA ASN A 102 6.79 12.36 -2.91
C ASN A 102 6.60 12.26 -4.43
N LEU A 103 6.51 13.40 -5.12
CA LEU A 103 6.20 13.41 -6.57
C LEU A 103 7.34 12.89 -7.45
N ALA A 104 8.57 12.80 -6.93
CA ALA A 104 9.67 12.12 -7.60
C ALA A 104 9.49 10.60 -7.64
N TYR A 105 8.73 10.02 -6.71
CA TYR A 105 8.48 8.57 -6.64
C TYR A 105 7.84 7.99 -7.91
N PRO A 106 6.74 8.53 -8.47
CA PRO A 106 6.20 8.04 -9.74
C PRO A 106 7.17 8.20 -10.91
N ARG A 107 8.02 9.24 -10.89
CA ARG A 107 9.06 9.46 -11.90
C ARG A 107 10.17 8.43 -11.81
N MET A 108 10.64 8.10 -10.61
CA MET A 108 11.55 6.99 -10.35
C MET A 108 10.98 5.69 -10.92
N ILE A 109 9.69 5.39 -10.73
CA ILE A 109 9.07 4.18 -11.28
C ILE A 109 9.13 4.17 -12.82
N ILE A 110 8.77 5.28 -13.49
CA ILE A 110 8.78 5.34 -14.96
C ILE A 110 10.19 5.25 -15.53
N TYR A 111 11.11 6.08 -15.03
CA TYR A 111 12.44 6.21 -15.64
C TYR A 111 13.40 5.09 -15.25
N TYR A 112 13.12 4.35 -14.16
CA TYR A 112 13.99 3.28 -13.69
C TYR A 112 13.31 1.90 -13.71
N GLU A 113 12.15 1.72 -13.06
CA GLU A 113 11.53 0.39 -12.92
C GLU A 113 10.83 -0.09 -14.18
N LEU A 114 10.06 0.79 -14.83
CA LEU A 114 9.35 0.50 -16.08
C LEU A 114 10.22 0.67 -17.32
N ALA A 115 11.51 1.00 -17.15
CA ALA A 115 12.47 1.11 -18.24
C ALA A 115 12.96 -0.25 -18.78
N ASN A 116 12.46 -1.37 -18.24
CA ASN A 116 12.72 -2.70 -18.78
C ASN A 116 11.87 -2.97 -20.04
N LEU A 117 12.36 -3.85 -20.92
CA LEU A 117 11.71 -4.08 -22.22
C LEU A 117 10.29 -4.67 -22.12
N ALA A 118 10.02 -5.53 -21.14
CA ALA A 118 8.70 -6.15 -21.01
C ALA A 118 7.64 -5.09 -20.67
N SER A 119 7.91 -4.26 -19.65
CA SER A 119 7.04 -3.15 -19.28
C SER A 119 6.89 -2.13 -20.40
N ALA A 120 7.96 -1.83 -21.13
CA ALA A 120 7.89 -0.90 -22.26
C ALA A 120 7.04 -1.42 -23.43
N VAL A 121 7.16 -2.71 -23.77
CA VAL A 121 6.33 -3.35 -24.82
C VAL A 121 4.85 -3.31 -24.42
N GLU A 122 4.53 -3.60 -23.16
CA GLU A 122 3.16 -3.49 -22.65
C GLU A 122 2.66 -2.03 -22.63
N GLY A 123 3.52 -1.10 -22.24
CA GLY A 123 3.22 0.33 -22.24
C GLY A 123 2.92 0.86 -23.65
N LEU A 124 3.74 0.50 -24.63
CA LEU A 124 3.55 0.87 -26.05
C LEU A 124 2.25 0.32 -26.61
N ARG A 125 1.87 -0.91 -26.26
CA ARG A 125 0.60 -1.52 -26.71
C ARG A 125 -0.64 -0.90 -26.07
N ASN A 126 -0.46 -0.22 -24.93
CA ASN A 126 -1.49 0.57 -24.25
C ASN A 126 -1.37 2.07 -24.54
N LEU A 127 -0.48 2.48 -25.44
CA LEU A 127 -0.30 3.88 -25.83
C LEU A 127 -1.36 4.26 -26.85
N ASP A 128 -2.12 5.29 -26.53
CA ASP A 128 -3.10 5.86 -27.45
C ASP A 128 -2.42 6.34 -28.73
N VAL A 129 -3.04 6.05 -29.88
CA VAL A 129 -2.51 6.35 -31.22
C VAL A 129 -2.06 7.82 -31.35
N ASN A 130 -2.86 8.77 -30.86
CA ASN A 130 -2.54 10.20 -30.96
C ASN A 130 -1.41 10.63 -30.00
N GLN A 131 -1.09 9.82 -28.99
CA GLN A 131 -0.09 10.12 -27.97
C GLN A 131 1.32 9.67 -28.34
N VAL A 132 1.46 8.82 -29.36
CA VAL A 132 2.77 8.36 -29.86
C VAL A 132 3.69 9.53 -30.24
N VAL A 133 3.14 10.60 -30.82
CA VAL A 133 3.93 11.80 -31.19
C VAL A 133 4.33 12.67 -29.99
N TYR A 134 3.66 12.49 -28.85
CA TYR A 134 3.95 13.18 -27.59
C TYR A 134 4.82 12.33 -26.66
N MET A 135 5.07 11.06 -26.99
CA MET A 135 6.01 10.23 -26.21
C MET A 135 7.38 10.89 -26.23
N VAL A 136 7.89 11.21 -25.04
CA VAL A 136 9.12 11.99 -24.90
C VAL A 136 10.35 11.12 -25.15
N SER A 137 10.77 11.11 -26.41
CA SER A 137 12.03 10.52 -26.87
C SER A 137 12.61 11.33 -28.01
N GLN A 138 13.93 11.45 -28.05
CA GLN A 138 14.65 12.02 -29.18
C GLN A 138 15.28 10.89 -29.99
N TYR A 139 14.72 10.63 -31.16
CA TYR A 139 15.12 9.47 -31.96
C TYR A 139 16.54 9.60 -32.52
N CYS A 140 17.26 8.48 -32.52
CA CYS A 140 18.60 8.36 -33.07
C CYS A 140 18.56 7.63 -34.43
N TRP A 141 17.61 6.69 -34.60
CA TRP A 141 17.46 5.88 -35.81
C TRP A 141 15.99 5.60 -36.13
N ALA A 142 15.71 5.44 -37.42
CA ALA A 142 14.40 4.96 -37.86
C ALA A 142 14.25 3.44 -37.67
N ASP A 143 15.29 2.65 -37.98
CA ASP A 143 15.25 1.19 -38.01
C ASP A 143 16.21 0.52 -37.02
N LEU A 144 15.88 -0.72 -36.63
CA LEU A 144 16.69 -1.53 -35.70
C LEU A 144 18.09 -1.86 -36.25
N LYS A 145 18.25 -1.89 -37.58
CA LYS A 145 19.54 -2.11 -38.25
C LYS A 145 20.40 -0.84 -38.34
N ARG A 146 19.90 0.31 -37.88
CA ARG A 146 20.60 1.61 -37.87
C ARG A 146 21.05 2.05 -39.26
N ARG A 147 20.26 1.75 -40.30
CA ARG A 147 20.54 2.17 -41.68
C ARG A 147 20.24 3.65 -41.88
N TRP A 148 19.24 4.18 -41.18
CA TRP A 148 18.79 5.56 -41.34
C TRP A 148 18.92 6.32 -40.02
N GLY A 149 19.89 7.24 -39.96
CA GLY A 149 20.10 8.11 -38.81
C GLY A 149 19.10 9.26 -38.75
N MET A 150 18.71 9.66 -37.54
CA MET A 150 17.73 10.73 -37.28
C MET A 150 18.20 11.78 -36.28
N ALA A 151 19.38 11.62 -35.68
CA ALA A 151 19.86 12.61 -34.73
C ALA A 151 20.03 13.99 -35.40
N HIS A 152 19.68 15.05 -34.68
CA HIS A 152 19.68 16.41 -35.21
C HIS A 152 21.07 16.91 -35.62
N SER A 153 22.11 16.52 -34.87
CA SER A 153 23.50 16.85 -35.20
C SER A 153 24.39 15.64 -35.42
N SER A 154 25.51 15.86 -36.12
CA SER A 154 26.58 14.86 -36.26
C SER A 154 27.10 14.38 -34.90
N ARG A 155 27.35 15.30 -33.97
CA ARG A 155 27.83 15.00 -32.62
C ARG A 155 26.80 14.22 -31.79
N ARG A 156 25.51 14.57 -31.88
CA ARG A 156 24.45 13.78 -31.25
C ARG A 156 24.36 12.38 -31.86
N GLN A 157 24.53 12.23 -33.17
CA GLN A 157 24.53 10.91 -33.81
C GLN A 157 25.69 10.02 -33.29
N GLU A 158 26.87 10.60 -33.08
CA GLU A 158 28.01 9.91 -32.46
C GLU A 158 27.71 9.54 -31.00
N ARG A 159 27.12 10.46 -30.22
CA ARG A 159 26.68 10.18 -28.84
C ARG A 159 25.66 9.04 -28.78
N CYS A 160 24.67 9.03 -29.69
CA CYS A 160 23.72 7.94 -29.83
C CYS A 160 24.43 6.59 -30.02
N GLN A 161 25.41 6.52 -30.94
CA GLN A 161 26.17 5.29 -31.20
C GLN A 161 26.98 4.83 -29.99
N GLN A 162 27.55 5.77 -29.23
CA GLN A 162 28.41 5.45 -28.08
C GLN A 162 27.62 5.08 -26.82
N ARG A 163 26.45 5.70 -26.59
CA ARG A 163 25.74 5.64 -25.30
C ARG A 163 24.34 5.05 -25.37
N TYR A 164 23.59 5.28 -26.45
CA TYR A 164 22.15 4.96 -26.52
C TYR A 164 21.82 3.77 -27.39
N ILE A 165 22.82 3.11 -27.97
CA ILE A 165 22.66 2.01 -28.92
C ILE A 165 21.90 0.80 -28.36
N HIS A 166 21.86 0.66 -27.04
CA HIS A 166 21.16 -0.42 -26.33
C HIS A 166 19.76 -0.03 -25.84
N ASN A 167 19.36 1.24 -26.04
CA ASN A 167 18.08 1.79 -25.60
C ASN A 167 17.05 1.75 -26.71
N GLY A 168 16.00 0.92 -26.55
CA GLY A 168 14.93 0.77 -27.54
C GLY A 168 14.11 2.04 -27.76
N ALA A 169 14.10 2.98 -26.81
CA ALA A 169 13.33 4.22 -26.92
C ALA A 169 13.83 5.16 -28.02
N VAL A 170 15.09 5.05 -28.44
CA VAL A 170 15.68 5.92 -29.48
C VAL A 170 15.51 5.38 -30.91
N TYR A 171 14.75 4.29 -31.09
CA TYR A 171 14.49 3.63 -32.37
C TYR A 171 13.00 3.70 -32.72
N LEU A 172 12.63 4.37 -33.81
CA LEU A 172 11.22 4.43 -34.24
C LEU A 172 10.61 3.05 -34.50
N GLU A 173 11.36 2.13 -35.12
CA GLU A 173 10.88 0.78 -35.38
C GLU A 173 10.43 0.06 -34.09
N THR A 174 11.11 0.25 -32.95
CA THR A 174 10.67 -0.36 -31.67
C THR A 174 9.25 0.09 -31.29
N ILE A 175 8.93 1.36 -31.52
CA ILE A 175 7.61 1.94 -31.23
C ILE A 175 6.61 1.40 -32.25
N PHE A 176 6.89 1.53 -33.55
CA PHE A 176 5.97 1.17 -34.63
C PHE A 176 5.58 -0.31 -34.64
N ARG A 177 6.45 -1.17 -34.13
CA ARG A 177 6.17 -2.61 -33.97
C ARG A 177 5.15 -2.94 -32.87
N ASN A 178 4.92 -2.00 -31.95
CA ASN A 178 4.13 -2.23 -30.74
C ASN A 178 2.89 -1.33 -30.66
N ILE A 179 2.56 -0.63 -31.74
CA ILE A 179 1.36 0.20 -31.88
C ILE A 179 0.57 -0.18 -33.13
N ASP A 180 -0.64 0.35 -33.28
CA ASP A 180 -1.35 0.36 -34.56
C ASP A 180 -0.67 1.38 -35.50
N PHE A 181 0.35 0.92 -36.24
CA PHE A 181 1.15 1.77 -37.11
C PHE A 181 0.32 2.44 -38.21
N TYR A 182 -0.67 1.74 -38.79
CA TYR A 182 -1.50 2.30 -39.85
C TYR A 182 -2.40 3.44 -39.33
N ALA A 183 -3.09 3.20 -38.21
CA ALA A 183 -3.90 4.24 -37.58
C ALA A 183 -3.04 5.43 -37.14
N TRP A 184 -1.84 5.17 -36.63
CA TRP A 184 -0.88 6.21 -36.24
C TRP A 184 -0.41 7.03 -37.44
N ALA A 185 0.04 6.40 -38.52
CA ALA A 185 0.50 7.08 -39.71
C ALA A 185 -0.59 8.01 -40.28
N LEU A 186 -1.83 7.54 -40.35
CA LEU A 186 -2.98 8.38 -40.74
C LEU A 186 -3.19 9.57 -39.79
N SER A 187 -3.03 9.38 -38.48
CA SER A 187 -3.20 10.46 -37.50
C SER A 187 -2.18 11.60 -37.67
N THR A 188 -1.02 11.33 -38.29
CA THR A 188 -0.02 12.36 -38.61
C THR A 188 -0.40 13.27 -39.78
N GLN A 189 -1.52 13.02 -40.46
CA GLN A 189 -2.03 13.82 -41.58
C GLN A 189 -1.01 13.99 -42.73
N GLY A 190 -0.21 12.95 -42.99
CA GLY A 190 0.79 12.92 -44.06
C GLY A 190 2.16 13.50 -43.69
N LEU A 191 2.35 14.02 -42.47
CA LEU A 191 3.66 14.52 -42.02
C LEU A 191 4.70 13.40 -41.96
N PHE A 192 4.32 12.21 -41.48
CA PHE A 192 5.21 11.04 -41.50
C PHE A 192 5.64 10.70 -42.95
N ASN A 193 4.67 10.68 -43.87
CA ASN A 193 4.94 10.38 -45.27
C ASN A 193 5.91 11.39 -45.89
N SER A 194 5.69 12.67 -45.63
CA SER A 194 6.50 13.77 -46.20
C SER A 194 7.92 13.80 -45.63
N HIS A 195 8.08 13.65 -44.33
CA HIS A 195 9.36 13.94 -43.66
C HIS A 195 10.23 12.72 -43.37
N ILE A 196 9.65 11.51 -43.39
CA ILE A 196 10.37 10.26 -43.07
C ILE A 196 10.21 9.25 -44.21
N GLU A 197 8.98 8.86 -44.52
CA GLU A 197 8.71 7.79 -45.50
C GLU A 197 9.28 8.09 -46.87
N GLY A 198 9.06 9.32 -47.38
CA GLY A 198 9.52 9.73 -48.71
C GLY A 198 11.03 9.59 -48.88
N ALA A 199 11.81 9.97 -47.86
CA ALA A 199 13.25 9.78 -47.87
C ALA A 199 13.65 8.31 -47.79
N ILE A 200 13.05 7.54 -46.87
CA ILE A 200 13.35 6.10 -46.71
C ILE A 200 13.04 5.31 -47.99
N SER A 201 11.94 5.63 -48.66
CA SER A 201 11.51 4.96 -49.90
C SER A 201 12.50 5.06 -51.06
N SER A 202 13.36 6.09 -51.03
CA SER A 202 14.40 6.31 -52.05
C SER A 202 15.64 5.43 -51.87
N PHE A 203 15.82 4.81 -50.70
CA PHE A 203 16.96 3.94 -50.39
C PHE A 203 16.66 2.46 -50.67
N ASP A 204 17.73 1.71 -50.97
CA ASP A 204 17.67 0.25 -51.12
C ASP A 204 17.14 -0.43 -49.85
N GLY A 205 16.10 -1.26 -49.99
CA GLY A 205 15.43 -1.94 -48.88
C GLY A 205 14.57 -1.04 -47.98
N GLY A 206 14.36 0.22 -48.36
CA GLY A 206 13.40 1.14 -47.75
C GLY A 206 11.94 0.71 -47.98
N PRO A 207 11.51 0.48 -49.23
CA PRO A 207 10.16 0.00 -49.54
C PRO A 207 9.81 -1.31 -48.81
N ASP A 208 10.76 -2.23 -48.68
CA ASP A 208 10.56 -3.49 -47.95
C ASP A 208 10.33 -3.27 -46.45
N TRP A 209 11.07 -2.33 -45.85
CA TRP A 209 10.90 -1.98 -44.44
C TRP A 209 9.57 -1.28 -44.18
N LEU A 210 9.14 -0.39 -45.08
CA LEU A 210 7.82 0.25 -44.99
C LEU A 210 6.67 -0.74 -45.18
N ASN A 211 6.81 -1.67 -46.12
CA ASN A 211 5.85 -2.76 -46.30
C ASN A 211 5.82 -3.67 -45.06
N TYR A 212 6.98 -3.94 -44.45
CA TYR A 212 7.08 -4.69 -43.21
C TYR A 212 6.34 -4.01 -42.06
N LEU A 213 6.53 -2.70 -41.83
CA LEU A 213 5.81 -1.98 -40.77
C LEU A 213 4.29 -2.10 -40.93
N ASN A 214 3.78 -2.10 -42.16
CA ASN A 214 2.34 -2.24 -42.43
C ASN A 214 1.82 -3.69 -42.32
N THR A 215 2.66 -4.70 -42.56
CA THR A 215 2.22 -6.10 -42.70
C THR A 215 2.68 -7.02 -41.57
N HIS A 216 3.55 -6.55 -40.68
CA HIS A 216 4.05 -7.37 -39.58
C HIS A 216 2.93 -7.75 -38.60
N ASN A 217 3.03 -8.95 -38.04
CA ASN A 217 2.13 -9.40 -36.98
C ASN A 217 2.74 -9.05 -35.62
N THR A 218 1.89 -8.58 -34.70
CA THR A 218 2.29 -8.32 -33.31
C THR A 218 2.66 -9.64 -32.61
N LEU A 219 3.88 -9.71 -32.08
CA LEU A 219 4.36 -10.88 -31.34
C LEU A 219 3.83 -10.88 -29.90
N SER A 220 3.93 -12.02 -29.19
CA SER A 220 3.77 -12.02 -27.73
C SER A 220 4.83 -11.13 -27.08
N VAL A 221 4.57 -10.60 -25.87
CA VAL A 221 5.52 -9.73 -25.16
C VAL A 221 6.91 -10.39 -25.04
N VAL A 222 6.93 -11.66 -24.62
CA VAL A 222 8.18 -12.43 -24.48
C VAL A 222 8.95 -12.56 -25.80
N ASN A 223 8.26 -12.83 -26.91
CA ASN A 223 8.90 -12.98 -28.22
C ASN A 223 9.36 -11.63 -28.79
N GLU A 224 8.63 -10.54 -28.52
CA GLU A 224 9.04 -9.19 -28.91
C GLU A 224 10.30 -8.77 -28.13
N VAL A 225 10.36 -9.03 -26.83
CA VAL A 225 11.55 -8.80 -26.02
C VAL A 225 12.76 -9.58 -26.56
N ALA A 226 12.58 -10.87 -26.87
CA ALA A 226 13.63 -11.69 -27.46
C ALA A 226 14.08 -11.17 -28.85
N TYR A 227 13.14 -10.66 -29.65
CA TYR A 227 13.44 -10.03 -30.93
C TYR A 227 14.29 -8.77 -30.74
N LEU A 228 13.91 -7.85 -29.84
CA LEU A 228 14.68 -6.64 -29.55
C LEU A 228 16.07 -6.98 -29.00
N GLN A 229 16.18 -7.97 -28.11
CA GLN A 229 17.46 -8.44 -27.59
C GLN A 229 18.39 -9.00 -28.68
N SER A 230 17.84 -9.59 -29.76
CA SER A 230 18.65 -10.03 -30.91
C SER A 230 19.36 -8.87 -31.64
N PHE A 231 18.89 -7.63 -31.46
CA PHE A 231 19.53 -6.40 -31.94
C PHE A 231 20.40 -5.72 -30.87
N ASN A 232 20.68 -6.40 -29.75
CA ASN A 232 21.37 -5.86 -28.57
C ASN A 232 20.63 -4.71 -27.90
N ILE A 233 19.30 -4.69 -27.94
CA ILE A 233 18.51 -3.74 -27.17
C ILE A 233 18.15 -4.39 -25.83
N TYR A 234 18.42 -3.69 -24.72
CA TYR A 234 18.29 -4.25 -23.36
C TYR A 234 17.40 -3.43 -22.43
N ASN A 235 17.19 -2.15 -22.73
CA ASN A 235 16.36 -1.24 -21.95
C ASN A 235 15.55 -0.31 -22.85
N PHE A 236 14.57 0.36 -22.26
CA PHE A 236 13.72 1.35 -22.91
C PHE A 236 13.59 2.55 -21.97
N VAL A 237 14.58 3.43 -22.01
CA VAL A 237 14.68 4.60 -21.12
C VAL A 237 14.16 5.82 -21.88
N LEU A 238 13.06 6.40 -21.39
CA LEU A 238 12.50 7.65 -21.90
C LEU A 238 13.34 8.87 -21.48
N GLN A 239 13.17 9.97 -22.21
CA GLN A 239 13.77 11.25 -21.85
C GLN A 239 13.02 11.86 -20.66
N TYR A 240 13.76 12.45 -19.73
CA TYR A 240 13.16 13.17 -18.61
C TYR A 240 12.46 14.43 -19.11
N ALA A 241 11.17 14.54 -18.83
CA ALA A 241 10.34 15.66 -19.29
C ALA A 241 9.29 16.07 -18.27
N ASN A 242 8.92 17.34 -18.32
CA ASN A 242 7.90 17.91 -17.44
C ASN A 242 6.65 18.40 -18.19
N GLU A 243 6.31 17.77 -19.31
CA GLU A 243 5.06 18.02 -20.04
C GLU A 243 3.84 17.58 -19.23
N TYR A 244 3.96 16.43 -18.54
CA TYR A 244 2.91 15.87 -17.70
C TYR A 244 3.39 15.76 -16.26
N GLN A 245 2.63 16.30 -15.30
CA GLN A 245 2.77 15.83 -13.92
C GLN A 245 2.32 14.37 -13.90
N ILE A 246 3.27 13.48 -13.68
CA ILE A 246 3.01 12.04 -13.64
C ILE A 246 2.11 11.73 -12.45
N GLY A 247 0.99 11.07 -12.73
CA GLY A 247 0.06 10.56 -11.72
C GLY A 247 0.47 9.18 -11.19
N ILE A 248 -0.02 8.82 -10.01
CA ILE A 248 0.11 7.46 -9.47
C ILE A 248 -1.18 7.00 -8.83
N LYS A 249 -1.51 5.72 -9.00
CA LYS A 249 -2.49 5.02 -8.17
C LYS A 249 -1.85 3.74 -7.66
N GLU A 250 -1.62 3.67 -6.36
CA GLU A 250 -0.88 2.58 -5.73
C GLU A 250 -1.65 2.00 -4.55
N SER A 251 -1.76 0.67 -4.49
CA SER A 251 -2.55 -0.04 -3.50
C SER A 251 -1.82 -1.22 -2.85
N LEU A 252 -2.25 -1.53 -1.63
CA LEU A 252 -1.89 -2.74 -0.90
C LEU A 252 -3.07 -3.71 -0.90
N THR A 253 -2.77 -5.00 -0.92
CA THR A 253 -3.79 -6.05 -0.76
C THR A 253 -3.80 -6.53 0.68
N ILE A 254 -4.94 -6.40 1.36
CA ILE A 254 -5.16 -6.97 2.70
C ILE A 254 -5.96 -8.27 2.55
N VAL A 255 -5.42 -9.35 3.10
CA VAL A 255 -6.04 -10.68 3.11
C VAL A 255 -6.57 -10.98 4.51
N ASN A 256 -7.88 -11.17 4.60
CA ASN A 256 -8.57 -11.42 5.86
C ASN A 256 -8.74 -12.93 6.17
N ALA A 257 -9.39 -13.25 7.29
CA ALA A 257 -9.60 -14.64 7.74
C ALA A 257 -10.53 -15.48 6.84
N LEU A 258 -11.29 -14.88 5.93
CA LEU A 258 -12.05 -15.58 4.89
C LEU A 258 -11.20 -15.86 3.63
N GLY A 259 -9.96 -15.37 3.57
CA GLY A 259 -9.11 -15.44 2.38
C GLY A 259 -9.55 -14.49 1.26
N THR A 260 -10.36 -13.47 1.57
CA THR A 260 -10.74 -12.46 0.58
C THR A 260 -9.68 -11.39 0.48
N ASN A 261 -9.34 -11.01 -0.75
CA ASN A 261 -8.38 -9.96 -1.05
C ASN A 261 -9.11 -8.62 -1.19
N THR A 262 -8.69 -7.63 -0.42
CA THR A 262 -9.30 -6.29 -0.41
C THR A 262 -8.20 -5.24 -0.56
N SER A 263 -8.42 -4.24 -1.40
CA SER A 263 -7.41 -3.21 -1.65
C SER A 263 -7.51 -2.05 -0.65
N LEU A 264 -6.35 -1.54 -0.22
CA LEU A 264 -6.20 -0.26 0.49
C LEU A 264 -5.36 0.66 -0.40
N HIS A 265 -5.86 1.83 -0.80
CA HIS A 265 -5.07 2.80 -1.58
C HIS A 265 -4.10 3.58 -0.67
N ILE A 266 -2.80 3.51 -0.99
CA ILE A 266 -1.73 4.18 -0.23
C ILE A 266 -1.21 5.44 -0.93
N LYS A 267 -1.37 5.53 -2.26
CA LYS A 267 -1.09 6.74 -3.03
C LYS A 267 -2.17 6.91 -4.11
N ASP A 268 -2.70 8.13 -4.24
CA ASP A 268 -3.52 8.51 -5.39
C ASP A 268 -3.24 9.96 -5.74
N THR A 269 -2.65 10.15 -6.92
CA THR A 269 -2.40 11.46 -7.51
C THR A 269 -2.90 11.44 -8.96
N PRO A 270 -3.63 12.48 -9.39
CA PRO A 270 -4.00 12.59 -10.79
C PRO A 270 -2.77 12.95 -11.63
N TRP A 271 -2.81 12.56 -12.91
CA TRP A 271 -1.90 13.11 -13.88
C TRP A 271 -2.43 14.48 -14.35
N VAL A 272 -1.55 15.39 -14.72
CA VAL A 272 -1.93 16.74 -15.17
C VAL A 272 -1.09 17.14 -16.38
N ASN A 273 -1.74 17.52 -17.49
CA ASN A 273 -1.06 18.17 -18.60
C ASN A 273 -0.63 19.59 -18.19
N ARG A 274 0.67 19.87 -18.23
CA ARG A 274 1.26 21.15 -17.81
C ARG A 274 1.20 22.21 -18.91
N GLY A 275 0.91 21.84 -20.15
CA GLY A 275 0.66 22.74 -21.29
C GLY A 275 1.81 23.73 -21.49
N VAL A 276 1.53 25.03 -21.35
CA VAL A 276 2.54 26.09 -21.46
C VAL A 276 3.62 26.04 -20.37
N LEU A 277 3.44 25.22 -19.34
CA LEU A 277 4.42 24.99 -18.27
C LEU A 277 5.38 23.81 -18.59
N TRP A 278 5.35 23.27 -19.80
CA TRP A 278 6.33 22.30 -20.30
C TRP A 278 7.66 23.00 -20.61
N THR A 279 8.51 23.14 -19.59
CA THR A 279 9.76 23.90 -19.68
C THR A 279 10.95 23.07 -20.15
N THR A 280 10.90 21.73 -20.07
CA THR A 280 11.97 20.89 -20.62
C THR A 280 12.00 20.88 -22.16
N ASN A 281 10.92 21.26 -22.83
CA ASN A 281 10.85 21.34 -24.30
C ASN A 281 11.95 22.26 -24.87
N TYR A 282 12.31 23.34 -24.16
CA TYR A 282 13.42 24.19 -24.62
C TYR A 282 14.73 23.41 -24.81
N LEU A 283 14.95 22.31 -24.08
CA LEU A 283 16.16 21.50 -24.18
C LEU A 283 16.04 20.32 -25.15
N PHE A 284 14.86 20.07 -25.72
CA PHE A 284 14.67 19.08 -26.78
C PHE A 284 13.35 19.33 -27.50
N ALA A 285 13.39 19.42 -28.84
CA ALA A 285 12.21 19.79 -29.63
C ALA A 285 11.07 18.74 -29.54
N GLY A 286 11.40 17.46 -29.36
CA GLY A 286 10.45 16.35 -29.33
C GLY A 286 9.85 16.02 -30.70
N PHE A 287 9.36 14.79 -30.85
CA PHE A 287 8.98 14.26 -32.17
C PHE A 287 7.83 15.01 -32.85
N ARG A 288 6.85 15.50 -32.08
CA ARG A 288 5.77 16.30 -32.63
C ARG A 288 6.26 17.60 -33.26
N SER A 289 7.17 18.32 -32.59
CA SER A 289 7.73 19.57 -33.10
C SER A 289 8.62 19.32 -34.30
N GLU A 290 9.43 18.26 -34.27
CA GLU A 290 10.25 17.81 -35.40
C GLU A 290 9.39 17.61 -36.67
N LEU A 291 8.25 16.91 -36.57
CA LEU A 291 7.35 16.70 -37.70
C LEU A 291 6.66 17.99 -38.19
N ASN A 292 6.42 18.98 -37.33
CA ASN A 292 5.74 20.22 -37.71
C ASN A 292 6.69 21.32 -38.22
N ALA A 293 7.97 21.26 -37.83
CA ALA A 293 8.93 22.30 -38.16
C ALA A 293 9.29 22.32 -39.64
N LEU A 294 9.26 21.16 -40.29
CA LEU A 294 9.81 20.95 -41.62
C LEU A 294 8.85 21.39 -42.73
N SER A 295 9.42 21.90 -43.82
CA SER A 295 8.69 22.08 -45.08
C SER A 295 8.54 20.76 -45.83
N SER A 296 7.56 20.65 -46.73
CA SER A 296 7.24 19.39 -47.45
C SER A 296 8.41 18.77 -48.22
N ASN A 297 9.41 19.57 -48.63
CA ASN A 297 10.59 19.10 -49.35
C ASN A 297 11.76 18.68 -48.43
N GLN A 298 11.62 18.79 -47.11
CA GLN A 298 12.67 18.47 -46.14
C GLN A 298 12.38 17.15 -45.41
N SER A 299 13.45 16.46 -45.01
CA SER A 299 13.39 15.19 -44.28
C SER A 299 14.16 15.21 -42.96
N LEU A 300 13.72 14.37 -42.01
CA LEU A 300 14.42 14.05 -40.76
C LEU A 300 15.53 12.99 -40.92
N ILE A 301 15.59 12.30 -42.06
CA ILE A 301 16.58 11.24 -42.28
C ILE A 301 17.92 11.87 -42.66
N ARG A 302 18.92 11.80 -41.77
CA ARG A 302 20.26 12.40 -41.98
C ARG A 302 20.93 11.97 -43.29
N ASN A 303 20.73 10.71 -43.68
CA ASN A 303 21.37 10.13 -44.85
C ASN A 303 20.78 10.62 -46.17
N SER A 304 19.62 11.30 -46.18
CA SER A 304 18.94 11.72 -47.40
C SER A 304 19.51 13.03 -47.96
N SER A 305 19.37 13.21 -49.28
CA SER A 305 19.79 14.44 -49.97
C SER A 305 18.96 15.67 -49.60
N ASN A 306 17.82 15.47 -48.93
CA ASN A 306 16.91 16.53 -48.50
C ASN A 306 16.80 16.63 -46.97
N PHE A 307 17.80 16.11 -46.23
CA PHE A 307 17.89 16.31 -44.80
C PHE A 307 17.95 17.81 -44.46
N TYR A 308 17.09 18.28 -43.55
CA TYR A 308 16.97 19.71 -43.24
C TYR A 308 18.29 20.32 -42.76
N GLY A 309 19.09 19.57 -42.00
CA GLY A 309 20.35 20.04 -41.43
C GLY A 309 21.47 20.26 -42.45
N LEU A 310 21.26 19.88 -43.73
CA LEU A 310 22.17 20.26 -44.82
C LEU A 310 22.10 21.77 -45.14
N GLN A 311 20.95 22.40 -44.88
CA GLN A 311 20.78 23.84 -45.04
C GLN A 311 21.17 24.57 -43.75
N ASP A 312 20.64 24.12 -42.62
CA ASP A 312 20.91 24.69 -41.30
C ASP A 312 20.67 23.65 -40.20
N GLU A 313 21.74 23.18 -39.55
CA GLU A 313 21.68 22.22 -38.44
C GLU A 313 20.99 22.83 -37.19
N SER A 314 20.94 24.17 -37.10
CA SER A 314 20.27 24.92 -36.02
C SER A 314 18.77 25.15 -36.24
N TYR A 315 18.21 24.67 -37.36
CA TYR A 315 16.82 24.96 -37.74
C TYR A 315 15.78 24.55 -36.70
N LEU A 316 15.95 23.40 -36.05
CA LEU A 316 15.03 22.94 -35.01
C LEU A 316 15.15 23.75 -33.70
N GLU A 317 16.36 24.22 -33.39
CA GLU A 317 16.57 25.15 -32.27
C GLU A 317 15.88 26.48 -32.57
N TYR A 318 16.03 27.01 -33.79
CA TYR A 318 15.32 28.21 -34.22
C TYR A 318 13.80 28.05 -34.15
N TYR A 319 13.26 26.90 -34.57
CA TYR A 319 11.82 26.64 -34.54
C TYR A 319 11.26 26.66 -33.10
N ASN A 320 12.01 26.10 -32.15
CA ASN A 320 11.54 25.94 -30.77
C ASN A 320 11.77 27.19 -29.92
N ASP A 321 12.96 27.79 -30.01
CA ASP A 321 13.40 28.86 -29.13
C ASP A 321 13.36 30.25 -29.77
N GLY A 322 13.43 30.31 -31.10
CA GLY A 322 13.55 31.53 -31.88
C GLY A 322 14.93 32.20 -31.78
N PHE A 323 15.33 32.90 -32.85
CA PHE A 323 16.55 33.70 -32.87
C PHE A 323 16.28 35.22 -32.88
N PRO A 324 17.16 36.04 -32.26
CA PRO A 324 18.36 35.64 -31.51
C PRO A 324 18.03 34.94 -30.19
N LEU A 325 18.86 33.97 -29.79
CA LEU A 325 18.69 33.28 -28.50
C LEU A 325 18.80 34.28 -27.35
N ARG A 326 18.02 34.02 -26.30
CA ARG A 326 18.08 34.77 -25.05
C ARG A 326 19.42 34.54 -24.36
N PRO A 327 19.93 35.46 -23.53
CA PRO A 327 21.26 35.32 -22.90
C PRO A 327 21.48 33.98 -22.16
N ILE A 328 20.46 33.47 -21.45
CA ILE A 328 20.54 32.19 -20.74
C ILE A 328 20.58 31.02 -21.73
N HIS A 329 19.66 30.97 -22.71
CA HIS A 329 19.65 29.94 -23.75
C HIS A 329 20.94 29.97 -24.57
N GLN A 330 21.45 31.15 -24.93
CA GLN A 330 22.74 31.29 -25.60
C GLN A 330 23.89 30.73 -24.76
N THR A 331 23.83 30.90 -23.44
CA THR A 331 24.83 30.31 -22.53
C THR A 331 24.75 28.78 -22.53
N ILE A 332 23.54 28.22 -22.45
CA ILE A 332 23.30 26.77 -22.52
C ILE A 332 23.79 26.21 -23.87
N HIS A 333 23.43 26.88 -24.96
CA HIS A 333 23.90 26.56 -26.32
C HIS A 333 25.43 26.45 -26.38
N ASN A 334 26.12 27.45 -25.82
CA ASN A 334 27.57 27.55 -25.90
C ASN A 334 28.31 26.57 -24.96
N ASP A 335 27.76 26.26 -23.79
CA ASP A 335 28.46 25.45 -22.78
C ASP A 335 28.05 23.95 -22.79
N ILE A 336 26.75 23.65 -22.95
CA ILE A 336 26.22 22.28 -23.00
C ILE A 336 26.13 21.80 -24.44
N GLY A 337 25.54 22.62 -25.33
CA GLY A 337 25.31 22.32 -26.73
C GLY A 337 23.98 22.88 -27.22
N GLN A 338 23.74 22.82 -28.53
CA GLN A 338 22.50 23.27 -29.17
C GLN A 338 21.27 22.75 -28.40
N LEU A 339 20.35 23.67 -28.07
CA LEU A 339 19.22 23.42 -27.19
C LEU A 339 18.38 22.23 -27.65
N SER A 340 18.08 22.09 -28.95
CA SER A 340 17.32 20.95 -29.49
C SER A 340 18.01 19.59 -29.42
N ASN A 341 19.24 19.51 -28.90
CA ASN A 341 20.09 18.32 -28.90
C ASN A 341 20.52 17.89 -27.49
N ILE A 342 19.94 18.47 -26.43
CA ILE A 342 20.30 18.16 -25.04
C ILE A 342 19.40 17.01 -24.56
N ASP A 343 19.99 15.84 -24.33
CA ASP A 343 19.25 14.71 -23.78
C ASP A 343 19.17 14.83 -22.26
N LEU A 344 18.00 14.58 -21.68
CA LEU A 344 17.76 14.58 -20.24
C LEU A 344 17.49 13.14 -19.77
N TYR A 345 18.28 12.65 -18.83
CA TYR A 345 18.09 11.32 -18.24
C TYR A 345 18.02 11.36 -16.73
N TRP A 346 17.02 10.69 -16.16
CA TRP A 346 16.93 10.46 -14.72
C TRP A 346 18.12 9.64 -14.23
N VAL A 347 18.72 10.06 -13.12
CA VAL A 347 19.79 9.31 -12.46
C VAL A 347 19.23 8.65 -11.20
N GLN A 348 19.28 7.32 -11.17
CA GLN A 348 18.90 6.54 -9.99
C GLN A 348 20.02 6.58 -8.93
N PRO A 349 19.70 6.75 -7.63
CA PRO A 349 20.67 6.58 -6.57
C PRO A 349 21.36 5.20 -6.63
N PRO A 350 22.70 5.12 -6.51
CA PRO A 350 23.40 3.84 -6.46
C PRO A 350 22.89 2.93 -5.34
N THR A 351 22.86 1.61 -5.57
CA THR A 351 22.37 0.64 -4.58
C THR A 351 23.13 0.69 -3.26
N ASP A 352 24.44 0.96 -3.30
CA ASP A 352 25.27 1.09 -2.10
C ASP A 352 24.87 2.29 -1.24
N LEU A 353 24.47 3.40 -1.88
CA LEU A 353 23.95 4.58 -1.19
C LEU A 353 22.58 4.28 -0.56
N ILE A 354 21.68 3.61 -1.28
CA ILE A 354 20.36 3.19 -0.76
C ILE A 354 20.54 2.28 0.46
N ASN A 355 21.44 1.29 0.38
CA ASN A 355 21.74 0.38 1.48
C ASN A 355 22.34 1.11 2.69
N THR A 356 23.22 2.08 2.45
CA THR A 356 23.83 2.90 3.52
C THR A 356 22.77 3.69 4.27
N ILE A 357 21.84 4.34 3.55
CA ILE A 357 20.74 5.10 4.16
C ILE A 357 19.74 4.17 4.86
N LYS A 358 19.44 3.00 4.29
CA LYS A 358 18.61 1.97 4.94
C LYS A 358 19.20 1.51 6.27
N ASN A 359 20.50 1.26 6.31
CA ASN A 359 21.23 0.87 7.53
C ASN A 359 21.25 2.00 8.56
N PHE A 360 21.51 3.24 8.12
CA PHE A 360 21.44 4.43 8.97
C PHE A 360 20.05 4.57 9.62
N ARG A 361 18.98 4.53 8.82
CA ARG A 361 17.61 4.65 9.31
C ARG A 361 17.29 3.53 10.30
N THR A 362 17.67 2.30 10.00
CA THR A 362 17.50 1.15 10.91
C THR A 362 18.19 1.38 12.26
N LEU A 363 19.42 1.91 12.26
CA LEU A 363 20.18 2.24 13.47
C LEU A 363 19.48 3.32 14.31
N ILE A 364 18.99 4.38 13.67
CA ILE A 364 18.27 5.47 14.36
C ILE A 364 16.93 5.00 14.91
N LEU A 365 16.10 4.33 14.11
CA LEU A 365 14.79 3.86 14.53
C LEU A 365 14.88 2.81 15.65
N THR A 366 15.89 1.93 15.60
CA THR A 366 16.18 0.99 16.70
C THR A 366 16.62 1.71 17.97
N SER A 367 17.38 2.79 17.85
CA SER A 367 17.76 3.64 19.00
C SER A 367 16.56 4.36 19.61
N ILE A 368 15.63 4.84 18.78
CA ILE A 368 14.35 5.45 19.21
C ILE A 368 13.47 4.44 19.97
N SER A 369 13.42 3.20 19.48
CA SER A 369 12.65 2.11 20.11
C SER A 369 13.23 1.73 21.48
N ASN A 370 14.56 1.55 21.57
CA ASN A 370 15.22 1.02 22.75
C ASN A 370 15.51 2.07 23.83
N ASN A 371 15.62 3.36 23.50
CA ASN A 371 16.02 4.41 24.43
C ASN A 371 15.05 5.60 24.40
N ALA A 372 14.19 5.69 25.42
CA ALA A 372 13.21 6.76 25.55
C ALA A 372 13.85 8.16 25.66
N THR A 373 15.02 8.29 26.29
CA THR A 373 15.76 9.55 26.37
C THR A 373 16.24 9.98 25.00
N PHE A 374 16.82 9.06 24.21
CA PHE A 374 17.21 9.33 22.83
C PHE A 374 16.01 9.74 21.99
N SER A 375 14.88 9.04 22.12
CA SER A 375 13.66 9.37 21.40
C SER A 375 13.14 10.77 21.74
N ASN A 376 13.11 11.16 23.02
CA ASN A 376 12.66 12.50 23.42
C ASN A 376 13.58 13.59 22.85
N VAL A 377 14.90 13.37 22.85
CA VAL A 377 15.85 14.29 22.25
C VAL A 377 15.64 14.39 20.73
N PHE A 378 15.45 13.25 20.04
CA PHE A 378 15.24 13.20 18.59
C PHE A 378 13.92 13.84 18.16
N ASN A 379 12.83 13.58 18.86
CA ASN A 379 11.52 14.11 18.48
C ASN A 379 11.33 15.59 18.81
N ASN A 380 12.14 16.16 19.71
CA ASN A 380 12.14 17.59 20.03
C ASN A 380 13.10 18.43 19.18
N LYS A 381 13.76 17.82 18.18
CA LYS A 381 14.72 18.52 17.31
C LYS A 381 14.05 19.65 16.51
N SER A 382 14.78 20.75 16.40
CA SER A 382 14.39 21.88 15.57
C SER A 382 14.54 21.56 14.07
N SER A 383 13.53 21.89 13.28
CA SER A 383 13.61 21.99 11.83
C SER A 383 13.73 23.46 11.40
N GLY A 384 14.13 23.71 10.15
CA GLY A 384 14.21 25.08 9.64
C GLY A 384 14.70 25.15 8.20
N ILE A 385 14.45 26.29 7.55
CA ILE A 385 14.94 26.54 6.19
C ILE A 385 16.23 27.35 6.29
N LEU A 386 17.31 26.84 5.69
CA LEU A 386 18.59 27.51 5.56
C LEU A 386 18.80 27.99 4.12
N GLN A 387 19.69 28.95 3.96
CA GLN A 387 20.17 29.46 2.66
C GLN A 387 21.69 29.29 2.60
N PRO A 388 22.17 28.06 2.38
CA PRO A 388 23.59 27.80 2.18
C PRO A 388 24.00 28.26 0.77
N ILE A 389 25.03 29.10 0.70
CA ILE A 389 25.59 29.63 -0.54
C ILE A 389 27.05 29.16 -0.64
N PRO A 390 27.39 28.39 -1.70
CA PRO A 390 28.78 28.06 -2.03
C PRO A 390 29.70 29.27 -2.05
N ARG A 391 30.94 29.11 -1.57
CA ARG A 391 31.88 30.25 -1.42
C ARG A 391 32.11 31.03 -2.71
N GLN A 392 32.12 30.34 -3.85
CA GLN A 392 32.28 30.98 -5.17
C GLN A 392 31.18 31.99 -5.52
N TRP A 393 29.98 31.85 -4.93
CA TRP A 393 28.84 32.75 -5.17
C TRP A 393 28.63 33.78 -4.07
N GLN A 394 29.45 33.77 -3.01
CA GLN A 394 29.42 34.75 -1.92
C GLN A 394 30.13 36.05 -2.31
N THR A 395 29.72 36.67 -3.41
CA THR A 395 30.37 37.88 -3.94
C THR A 395 29.35 38.96 -4.30
N ASN A 396 29.78 40.23 -4.22
CA ASN A 396 28.94 41.38 -4.58
C ASN A 396 29.12 41.80 -6.06
N HIS A 397 29.96 41.08 -6.80
CA HIS A 397 30.30 41.41 -8.19
C HIS A 397 29.48 40.63 -9.22
N LEU A 398 28.67 39.67 -8.77
CA LEU A 398 27.84 38.82 -9.63
C LEU A 398 26.36 39.19 -9.53
N LEU A 399 25.68 39.12 -10.66
CA LEU A 399 24.23 39.07 -10.77
C LEU A 399 23.82 37.66 -11.21
N PHE A 400 22.82 37.09 -10.56
CA PHE A 400 22.32 35.74 -10.76
C PHE A 400 21.01 35.75 -11.56
N TYR A 401 20.99 35.03 -12.67
CA TYR A 401 19.86 34.93 -13.59
C TYR A 401 19.00 33.69 -13.35
N GLY A 402 19.48 32.71 -12.57
CA GLY A 402 18.73 31.50 -12.21
C GLY A 402 19.66 30.29 -11.99
N GLY A 403 19.15 29.26 -11.32
CA GLY A 403 19.81 27.96 -11.18
C GLY A 403 19.13 26.82 -11.94
N ASN A 404 18.09 27.12 -12.72
CA ASN A 404 17.28 26.16 -13.46
C ASN A 404 17.55 26.26 -14.97
N PRO A 405 18.19 25.26 -15.60
CA PRO A 405 18.43 25.25 -17.05
C PRO A 405 17.16 25.18 -17.91
N PHE A 406 16.00 24.85 -17.34
CA PHE A 406 14.72 24.87 -18.06
C PHE A 406 14.20 26.31 -18.27
N CYS A 407 14.81 27.29 -17.60
CA CYS A 407 14.34 28.67 -17.60
C CYS A 407 15.24 29.59 -18.43
N GLY A 408 14.74 30.05 -19.57
CA GLY A 408 15.42 31.05 -20.42
C GLY A 408 15.15 32.52 -20.09
N PHE A 409 14.41 32.78 -19.03
CA PHE A 409 13.77 34.07 -18.76
C PHE A 409 14.16 34.55 -17.36
N GLY A 410 14.52 35.83 -17.23
CA GLY A 410 14.85 36.41 -15.94
C GLY A 410 15.73 37.64 -16.08
N ALA A 411 15.67 38.51 -15.07
CA ALA A 411 16.63 39.58 -14.88
C ALA A 411 17.70 39.13 -13.89
N GLY A 412 18.91 39.68 -14.00
CA GLY A 412 19.98 39.43 -13.03
C GLY A 412 19.61 40.01 -11.66
N LEU A 413 19.68 39.17 -10.61
CA LEU A 413 19.38 39.51 -9.23
C LEU A 413 20.61 39.36 -8.35
N ALA A 414 20.70 40.09 -7.24
CA ALA A 414 21.76 39.93 -6.25
C ALA A 414 21.52 38.75 -5.28
N ILE A 415 20.74 37.75 -5.69
CA ILE A 415 20.32 36.62 -4.87
C ILE A 415 20.61 35.34 -5.65
N VAL A 416 21.38 34.43 -5.05
CA VAL A 416 21.61 33.07 -5.58
C VAL A 416 20.29 32.33 -5.61
N GLN A 417 19.92 31.81 -6.78
CA GLN A 417 18.60 31.23 -6.99
C GLN A 417 18.62 29.71 -6.81
N ASP A 418 17.45 29.13 -6.54
CA ASP A 418 17.32 27.68 -6.35
C ASP A 418 17.65 26.91 -7.64
N SER A 419 17.89 25.60 -7.50
CA SER A 419 18.17 24.74 -8.65
C SER A 419 16.91 24.45 -9.48
N PHE A 420 16.98 23.56 -10.45
CA PHE A 420 15.80 23.16 -11.21
C PHE A 420 14.82 22.38 -10.34
N GLY A 421 13.56 22.34 -10.77
CA GLY A 421 12.57 21.42 -10.22
C GLY A 421 11.55 21.04 -11.29
N PHE A 422 10.96 19.86 -11.14
CA PHE A 422 9.99 19.34 -12.10
C PHE A 422 8.78 20.28 -12.28
N ASP A 423 8.29 20.83 -11.16
CA ASP A 423 7.08 21.66 -11.10
C ASP A 423 7.34 23.14 -11.44
N ASP A 424 8.58 23.55 -11.66
CA ASP A 424 8.92 24.94 -11.91
C ASP A 424 8.34 25.45 -13.25
N ALA A 425 7.74 26.63 -13.18
CA ALA A 425 7.09 27.36 -14.25
C ALA A 425 7.95 28.53 -14.76
N CYS A 426 9.16 28.72 -14.22
CA CYS A 426 10.10 29.77 -14.61
C CYS A 426 9.55 31.20 -14.47
N ASN A 427 8.63 31.43 -13.52
CA ASN A 427 7.94 32.71 -13.35
C ASN A 427 8.33 33.47 -12.06
N VAL A 428 8.83 32.77 -11.04
CA VAL A 428 9.17 33.35 -9.75
C VAL A 428 10.61 32.97 -9.38
N PRO A 429 11.54 33.95 -9.28
CA PRO A 429 12.87 33.67 -8.78
C PRO A 429 12.79 33.29 -7.29
N ARG A 430 13.36 32.14 -6.94
CA ARG A 430 13.40 31.63 -5.56
C ARG A 430 14.84 31.61 -5.07
N PRO A 431 15.14 32.02 -3.82
CA PRO A 431 16.48 31.89 -3.27
C PRO A 431 16.87 30.42 -3.14
N LEU A 432 18.17 30.11 -3.27
CA LEU A 432 18.71 28.78 -2.99
C LEU A 432 18.45 28.44 -1.52
N THR A 433 17.65 27.39 -1.28
CA THR A 433 17.25 26.98 0.06
C THR A 433 17.47 25.50 0.31
N LEU A 434 17.66 25.16 1.57
CA LEU A 434 17.78 23.79 2.03
C LEU A 434 16.92 23.59 3.29
N ASN A 435 16.08 22.57 3.28
CA ASN A 435 15.25 22.21 4.42
C ASN A 435 16.04 21.34 5.40
N TRP A 436 16.26 21.87 6.61
CA TRP A 436 16.91 21.14 7.70
C TRP A 436 15.88 20.29 8.43
N ASN A 437 16.07 18.97 8.43
CA ASN A 437 15.29 18.02 9.21
C ASN A 437 16.21 17.11 10.06
N ALA A 438 15.63 16.35 10.99
CA ALA A 438 16.40 15.54 11.93
C ALA A 438 17.20 14.42 11.23
N PHE A 439 16.64 13.82 10.18
CA PHE A 439 17.27 12.69 9.50
C PHE A 439 18.39 13.12 8.55
N ASN A 440 18.14 14.12 7.69
CA ASN A 440 19.11 14.55 6.68
C ASN A 440 20.35 15.19 7.32
N SER A 441 20.16 16.05 8.34
CA SER A 441 21.25 16.67 9.09
C SER A 441 22.08 15.65 9.86
N LEU A 442 21.43 14.69 10.52
CA LEU A 442 22.11 13.64 11.26
C LEU A 442 22.88 12.70 10.33
N PHE A 443 22.30 12.32 9.19
CA PHE A 443 23.00 11.54 8.19
C PHE A 443 24.27 12.24 7.71
N ALA A 444 24.15 13.51 7.31
CA ALA A 444 25.29 14.32 6.86
C ALA A 444 26.38 14.43 7.94
N TYR A 445 25.99 14.66 9.20
CA TYR A 445 26.92 14.73 10.32
C TYR A 445 27.70 13.43 10.54
N LEU A 446 27.04 12.27 10.48
CA LEU A 446 27.68 10.98 10.68
C LEU A 446 28.57 10.56 9.51
N VAL A 447 28.17 10.87 8.27
CA VAL A 447 28.94 10.58 7.05
C VAL A 447 30.18 11.45 6.94
N MET A 448 30.10 12.72 7.36
CA MET A 448 31.27 13.63 7.44
C MET A 448 32.18 13.36 8.64
N ASN A 449 32.07 12.19 9.26
CA ASN A 449 32.82 11.82 10.47
C ASN A 449 32.76 12.90 11.56
N LYS A 450 31.58 13.52 11.72
CA LYS A 450 31.28 14.55 12.72
C LYS A 450 32.04 15.88 12.54
N SER A 451 32.67 16.09 11.39
CA SER A 451 33.41 17.32 11.06
C SER A 451 32.48 18.36 10.44
N ILE A 452 31.95 19.28 11.26
CA ILE A 452 31.04 20.36 10.80
C ILE A 452 31.49 21.77 11.21
N SER A 453 32.78 21.95 11.55
CA SER A 453 33.32 23.27 11.89
C SER A 453 33.33 24.19 10.67
N GLY A 454 32.81 25.42 10.81
CA GLY A 454 32.80 26.42 9.73
C GLY A 454 31.71 26.23 8.67
N VAL A 455 30.87 25.19 8.78
CA VAL A 455 29.77 24.95 7.83
C VAL A 455 28.79 26.12 7.77
N CYS A 456 28.58 26.81 8.89
CA CYS A 456 27.67 27.96 8.95
C CYS A 456 28.20 29.23 8.28
N ASP A 457 29.48 29.28 7.88
CA ASP A 457 30.03 30.37 7.07
C ASP A 457 29.42 30.38 5.66
N ALA A 458 28.90 29.23 5.21
CA ALA A 458 28.17 29.14 3.95
C ALA A 458 26.75 29.76 4.03
N CYS A 459 26.18 29.92 5.23
CA CYS A 459 24.78 30.33 5.40
C CYS A 459 24.60 31.83 5.53
N ILE A 460 23.60 32.40 4.83
CA ILE A 460 23.16 33.79 5.04
C ILE A 460 22.74 34.02 6.51
N ASN A 461 21.90 33.12 7.06
CA ASN A 461 21.48 33.19 8.45
C ASN A 461 22.39 32.35 9.35
N THR A 462 23.58 32.88 9.64
CA THR A 462 24.59 32.20 10.47
C THR A 462 24.07 31.86 11.87
N ALA A 463 23.25 32.72 12.49
CA ALA A 463 22.72 32.50 13.83
C ALA A 463 21.79 31.28 13.90
N LEU A 464 20.90 31.11 12.91
CA LEU A 464 20.04 29.94 12.81
C LEU A 464 20.86 28.66 12.58
N CYS A 465 21.83 28.71 11.66
CA CYS A 465 22.70 27.56 11.39
C CYS A 465 23.51 27.15 12.62
N LEU A 466 24.11 28.09 13.36
CA LEU A 466 24.87 27.81 14.57
C LEU A 466 24.00 27.17 15.66
N ARG A 467 22.75 27.61 15.79
CA ARG A 467 21.78 26.99 16.71
C ARG A 467 21.49 25.54 16.31
N LEU A 468 21.19 25.28 15.03
CA LEU A 468 20.85 23.94 14.55
C LEU A 468 22.04 22.96 14.64
N THR A 469 23.23 23.41 14.26
CA THR A 469 24.47 22.60 14.33
C THR A 469 24.89 22.32 15.76
N SER A 470 24.80 23.29 16.68
CA SER A 470 25.09 23.05 18.10
C SER A 470 24.12 22.05 18.73
N GLU A 471 22.83 22.13 18.40
CA GLU A 471 21.81 21.19 18.86
C GLU A 471 22.09 19.75 18.38
N LEU A 472 22.59 19.62 17.15
CA LEU A 472 22.96 18.35 16.53
C LEU A 472 24.18 17.72 17.22
N VAL A 473 25.27 18.49 17.40
CA VAL A 473 26.52 18.01 18.02
C VAL A 473 26.31 17.58 19.47
N GLN A 474 25.57 18.38 20.25
CA GLN A 474 25.32 18.07 21.66
C GLN A 474 24.51 16.78 21.84
N SER A 475 23.66 16.44 20.88
CA SER A 475 22.68 15.35 21.03
C SER A 475 23.18 13.99 20.51
N TYR A 476 24.11 13.99 19.55
CA TYR A 476 24.47 12.79 18.80
C TYR A 476 25.97 12.49 18.73
N SER A 477 26.77 13.13 19.57
CA SER A 477 28.23 12.91 19.65
C SER A 477 28.62 11.45 19.87
N ASN A 478 27.79 10.67 20.56
CA ASN A 478 28.05 9.26 20.89
C ASN A 478 27.67 8.25 19.79
N LEU A 479 26.98 8.67 18.73
CA LEU A 479 26.61 7.75 17.64
C LEU A 479 27.83 7.39 16.78
N PRO A 480 27.92 6.17 16.22
CA PRO A 480 29.03 5.80 15.32
C PRO A 480 28.96 6.58 14.01
N SER A 481 30.13 6.95 13.47
CA SER A 481 30.25 7.54 12.13
C SER A 481 29.89 6.51 11.05
N ILE A 482 29.45 7.00 9.89
CA ILE A 482 29.09 6.17 8.73
C ILE A 482 30.19 6.32 7.68
N THR A 483 30.55 5.23 7.02
CA THR A 483 31.51 5.29 5.91
C THR A 483 30.82 5.93 4.69
N PRO A 484 31.36 7.02 4.13
CA PRO A 484 30.76 7.68 2.98
C PRO A 484 30.76 6.76 1.75
N PRO A 485 29.62 6.60 1.04
CA PRO A 485 29.59 5.90 -0.24
C PRO A 485 30.35 6.69 -1.31
N GLU A 486 30.95 6.01 -2.28
CA GLU A 486 31.70 6.64 -3.37
C GLU A 486 30.76 7.21 -4.44
N LEU A 487 30.62 8.55 -4.48
CA LEU A 487 29.74 9.26 -5.42
C LEU A 487 30.49 10.19 -6.39
N SER A 488 31.82 10.21 -6.35
CA SER A 488 32.69 11.10 -7.16
C SER A 488 32.45 10.94 -8.67
N HIS A 489 32.15 9.73 -9.13
CA HIS A 489 31.91 9.42 -10.54
C HIS A 489 30.62 10.07 -11.09
N LEU A 490 29.64 10.37 -10.24
CA LEU A 490 28.38 11.00 -10.65
C LEU A 490 28.53 12.51 -10.90
N LYS A 491 29.52 13.15 -10.24
CA LYS A 491 29.77 14.60 -10.29
C LYS A 491 28.49 15.42 -10.03
N LEU A 492 27.79 15.08 -8.95
CA LEU A 492 26.54 15.75 -8.55
C LEU A 492 26.78 17.24 -8.33
N SER A 493 26.01 18.08 -9.00
CA SER A 493 26.23 19.53 -8.95
C SER A 493 24.96 20.35 -9.00
N ILE A 494 25.11 21.65 -8.73
CA ILE A 494 24.12 22.70 -8.95
C ILE A 494 24.77 23.80 -9.79
N VAL A 495 23.97 24.52 -10.58
CA VAL A 495 24.45 25.57 -11.48
C VAL A 495 23.84 26.92 -11.15
N GLN A 496 24.50 27.99 -11.58
CA GLN A 496 23.95 29.34 -11.65
C GLN A 496 24.33 29.99 -12.98
N PHE A 497 23.38 30.70 -13.58
CA PHE A 497 23.66 31.63 -14.68
C PHE A 497 24.02 32.99 -14.10
N VAL A 498 25.18 33.52 -14.43
CA VAL A 498 25.72 34.72 -13.79
C VAL A 498 26.21 35.74 -14.81
N SER A 499 26.25 37.01 -14.40
CA SER A 499 26.90 38.09 -15.13
C SER A 499 27.59 39.06 -14.16
N ASN A 500 28.51 39.89 -14.68
CA ASN A 500 29.18 40.91 -13.87
C ASN A 500 28.26 42.10 -13.57
N SER A 501 28.14 42.48 -12.30
CA SER A 501 27.28 43.58 -11.83
C SER A 501 27.71 44.95 -12.31
N SER A 502 28.98 45.13 -12.66
CA SER A 502 29.55 46.41 -13.09
C SER A 502 29.36 46.73 -14.58
N ASN A 503 28.85 45.79 -15.38
CA ASN A 503 28.78 45.95 -16.83
C ASN A 503 27.34 45.81 -17.33
N THR A 504 26.80 46.89 -17.90
CA THR A 504 25.41 46.96 -18.41
C THR A 504 25.22 46.19 -19.72
N THR A 505 26.30 45.74 -20.37
CA THR A 505 26.31 44.86 -21.55
C THR A 505 26.82 43.44 -21.22
N SER A 506 26.75 43.04 -19.94
CA SER A 506 27.39 41.81 -19.46
C SER A 506 26.87 40.55 -20.15
N THR A 507 27.81 39.82 -20.77
CA THR A 507 27.61 38.45 -21.25
C THR A 507 27.30 37.54 -20.06
N VAL A 508 26.23 36.75 -20.17
CA VAL A 508 25.88 35.74 -19.18
C VAL A 508 26.76 34.51 -19.41
N TRP A 509 27.24 33.87 -18.34
CA TRP A 509 27.91 32.56 -18.39
C TRP A 509 27.34 31.63 -17.32
N MET A 510 27.63 30.33 -17.44
CA MET A 510 27.19 29.30 -16.51
C MET A 510 28.33 28.97 -15.53
N GLU A 511 28.03 28.96 -14.25
CA GLU A 511 28.90 28.44 -13.20
C GLU A 511 28.33 27.17 -12.60
N ASN A 512 29.19 26.16 -12.43
CA ASN A 512 28.85 24.88 -11.84
C ASN A 512 29.47 24.77 -10.43
N HIS A 513 28.78 24.11 -9.50
CA HIS A 513 29.29 23.80 -8.18
C HIS A 513 28.98 22.35 -7.81
N GLU A 514 30.01 21.54 -7.58
CA GLU A 514 29.82 20.17 -7.06
C GLU A 514 29.31 20.22 -5.62
N ILE A 515 28.22 19.52 -5.32
CA ILE A 515 27.57 19.60 -4.00
C ILE A 515 28.39 18.96 -2.87
N LEU A 516 29.34 18.09 -3.22
CA LEU A 516 30.22 17.39 -2.28
C LEU A 516 31.61 18.04 -2.15
N SER A 517 31.77 19.28 -2.63
CA SER A 517 32.95 20.12 -2.42
C SER A 517 33.20 20.36 -0.92
N GLU A 518 34.46 20.57 -0.51
CA GLU A 518 34.80 20.73 0.92
C GLU A 518 34.04 21.88 1.61
N ASP A 519 33.70 22.95 0.89
CA ASP A 519 32.99 24.11 1.43
C ASP A 519 31.47 23.92 1.55
N TYR A 520 30.90 22.93 0.85
CA TYR A 520 29.45 22.70 0.80
C TYR A 520 29.01 21.27 1.17
N ALA A 521 29.96 20.36 1.38
CA ALA A 521 29.72 18.91 1.54
C ALA A 521 28.66 18.55 2.59
N PHE A 522 28.55 19.31 3.68
CA PHE A 522 27.52 19.06 4.70
C PHE A 522 26.11 19.20 4.12
N PHE A 523 25.85 20.30 3.42
CA PHE A 523 24.58 20.56 2.75
C PHE A 523 24.38 19.63 1.54
N GLY A 524 25.47 19.25 0.87
CA GLY A 524 25.47 18.21 -0.16
C GLY A 524 24.98 16.87 0.36
N TRP A 525 25.55 16.36 1.46
CA TRP A 525 25.14 15.08 2.05
C TRP A 525 23.70 15.10 2.59
N MET A 526 23.21 16.24 3.09
CA MET A 526 21.79 16.41 3.40
C MET A 526 20.93 16.22 2.14
N SER A 527 21.34 16.86 1.03
CA SER A 527 20.63 16.77 -0.25
C SER A 527 20.70 15.36 -0.87
N VAL A 528 21.80 14.63 -0.65
CA VAL A 528 21.94 13.22 -1.05
C VAL A 528 20.99 12.31 -0.26
N TYR A 529 20.77 12.58 1.02
CA TYR A 529 19.74 11.87 1.79
C TYR A 529 18.34 12.14 1.22
N ASP A 530 18.02 13.41 0.97
CA ASP A 530 16.75 13.83 0.38
C ASP A 530 16.52 13.19 -1.01
N TRP A 531 17.57 13.00 -1.81
CA TRP A 531 17.52 12.32 -3.11
C TRP A 531 17.09 10.86 -2.99
N VAL A 532 17.66 10.10 -2.05
CA VAL A 532 17.24 8.69 -1.82
C VAL A 532 15.82 8.60 -1.29
N MET A 533 15.37 9.58 -0.51
CA MET A 533 14.01 9.63 -0.01
C MET A 533 13.00 10.17 -1.04
N ASN A 534 13.42 10.41 -2.30
CA ASN A 534 12.60 10.98 -3.38
C ASN A 534 12.05 12.39 -3.05
N GLU A 535 12.68 13.15 -2.15
CA GLU A 535 12.35 14.57 -1.97
C GLU A 535 13.05 15.44 -3.02
N ARG A 536 14.20 14.97 -3.52
CA ARG A 536 14.98 15.55 -4.61
C ARG A 536 15.19 14.57 -5.75
N GLU A 537 15.59 15.11 -6.89
CA GLU A 537 15.75 14.41 -8.15
C GLU A 537 17.12 14.74 -8.72
N VAL A 538 17.72 13.80 -9.46
CA VAL A 538 18.97 14.04 -10.18
C VAL A 538 18.76 13.73 -11.63
N VAL A 539 19.12 14.68 -12.50
CA VAL A 539 18.96 14.58 -13.94
C VAL A 539 20.31 14.87 -14.60
N SER A 540 20.71 14.00 -15.53
CA SER A 540 21.85 14.21 -16.40
C SER A 540 21.42 15.00 -17.63
N PHE A 541 22.08 16.12 -17.87
CA PHE A 541 21.93 17.01 -19.02
C PHE A 541 23.06 16.71 -19.99
N GLU A 542 22.78 16.03 -21.09
CA GLU A 542 23.79 15.51 -22.01
C GLU A 542 23.72 16.22 -23.37
N GLY A 543 24.60 17.20 -23.57
CA GLY A 543 24.69 17.94 -24.84
C GLY A 543 25.86 17.52 -25.73
N ASP A 544 25.99 18.24 -26.84
CA ASP A 544 27.03 18.03 -27.87
C ASP A 544 28.42 18.55 -27.46
N ILE A 545 28.53 19.36 -26.39
CA ILE A 545 29.78 19.98 -25.91
C ILE A 545 30.15 19.41 -24.55
N ARG A 546 29.22 19.44 -23.59
CA ARG A 546 29.45 18.99 -22.21
C ARG A 546 28.20 18.33 -21.64
N SER A 547 28.39 17.57 -20.57
CA SER A 547 27.31 17.00 -19.77
C SER A 547 27.40 17.43 -18.31
N TYR A 548 26.26 17.65 -17.67
CA TYR A 548 26.16 17.98 -16.24
C TYR A 548 25.16 17.08 -15.54
N THR A 549 25.46 16.66 -14.31
CA THR A 549 24.55 15.87 -13.47
C THR A 549 24.01 16.76 -12.36
N LEU A 550 22.83 17.33 -12.58
CA LEU A 550 22.29 18.36 -11.72
C LEU A 550 21.30 17.77 -10.71
N MET A 551 21.28 18.32 -9.49
CA MET A 551 20.32 17.98 -8.45
C MET A 551 19.22 19.04 -8.31
N SER A 552 17.97 18.61 -8.24
CA SER A 552 16.81 19.49 -8.11
C SER A 552 16.72 20.13 -6.71
N TYR A 553 15.88 21.16 -6.57
CA TYR A 553 15.40 21.57 -5.26
C TYR A 553 14.51 20.49 -4.63
N ALA A 554 14.36 20.56 -3.29
CA ALA A 554 13.53 19.61 -2.56
C ALA A 554 12.04 19.99 -2.68
N THR A 555 11.21 18.99 -2.99
CA THR A 555 9.75 19.13 -2.99
C THR A 555 9.16 18.52 -1.73
N LEU A 556 8.12 19.17 -1.18
CA LEU A 556 7.43 18.63 -0.02
C LEU A 556 6.47 17.50 -0.44
N PRO A 557 6.36 16.43 0.36
CA PRO A 557 5.35 15.40 0.13
C PRO A 557 3.95 16.00 0.13
N ILE A 558 3.09 15.53 -0.78
CA ILE A 558 1.67 15.86 -0.73
C ILE A 558 0.93 14.89 0.18
N ALA A 559 -0.23 15.31 0.70
CA ALA A 559 -1.04 14.49 1.58
C ALA A 559 -1.49 13.19 0.89
N THR A 560 -1.49 12.09 1.63
CA THR A 560 -2.02 10.80 1.16
C THR A 560 -3.55 10.83 1.10
N PRO A 561 -4.18 10.06 0.20
CA PRO A 561 -5.64 9.98 0.15
C PRO A 561 -6.21 9.48 1.49
N GLN A 562 -7.34 10.05 1.91
CA GLN A 562 -8.14 9.49 3.00
C GLN A 562 -9.18 8.55 2.39
N GLU A 563 -9.02 7.25 2.64
CA GLU A 563 -10.01 6.26 2.21
C GLU A 563 -11.16 6.14 3.21
N ASN A 564 -12.38 6.17 2.69
CA ASN A 564 -13.57 5.84 3.48
C ASN A 564 -13.67 4.32 3.61
N ILE A 565 -13.10 3.78 4.68
CA ILE A 565 -13.20 2.35 5.01
C ILE A 565 -14.63 2.08 5.49
N ALA A 566 -15.41 1.40 4.66
CA ALA A 566 -16.75 0.95 5.03
C ALA A 566 -16.70 -0.47 5.61
N SER A 567 -17.70 -0.79 6.43
CA SER A 567 -18.02 -2.16 6.83
C SER A 567 -19.32 -2.52 6.13
N ALA A 568 -19.23 -3.22 4.99
CA ALA A 568 -20.40 -3.69 4.27
C ALA A 568 -20.83 -5.06 4.80
N ILE A 569 -19.92 -6.03 4.83
CA ILE A 569 -20.25 -7.42 5.19
C ILE A 569 -20.08 -7.65 6.69
N ALA A 570 -19.01 -7.13 7.27
CA ALA A 570 -18.66 -7.41 8.66
C ALA A 570 -19.72 -6.88 9.64
N ILE A 571 -20.32 -5.72 9.35
CA ILE A 571 -21.37 -5.16 10.20
C ILE A 571 -22.64 -6.03 10.23
N TYR A 572 -23.00 -6.68 9.11
CA TYR A 572 -24.14 -7.62 9.09
C TYR A 572 -23.86 -8.85 9.95
N PHE A 573 -22.61 -9.31 9.98
CA PHE A 573 -22.22 -10.41 10.86
C PHE A 573 -22.37 -10.01 12.33
N TRP A 574 -21.96 -8.78 12.68
CA TRP A 574 -22.16 -8.25 14.02
C TRP A 574 -23.64 -8.11 14.37
N PHE A 575 -24.49 -7.56 13.49
CA PHE A 575 -25.93 -7.46 13.73
C PHE A 575 -26.58 -8.83 13.91
N SER A 576 -26.15 -9.83 13.15
CA SER A 576 -26.62 -11.22 13.31
C SER A 576 -26.26 -11.78 14.70
N ALA A 577 -25.03 -11.51 15.17
CA ALA A 577 -24.61 -11.84 16.53
C ALA A 577 -25.35 -11.01 17.60
N ALA A 578 -25.75 -9.77 17.30
CA ALA A 578 -26.51 -8.92 18.21
C ALA A 578 -27.95 -9.43 18.38
N ILE A 579 -28.62 -9.78 17.29
CA ILE A 579 -29.99 -10.33 17.31
C ILE A 579 -30.03 -11.63 18.14
N THR A 580 -29.05 -12.52 17.95
CA THR A 580 -28.94 -13.75 18.78
C THR A 580 -28.73 -13.44 20.26
N SER A 581 -27.89 -12.46 20.59
CA SER A 581 -27.67 -12.03 21.98
C SER A 581 -28.93 -11.46 22.61
N ILE A 582 -29.62 -10.56 21.91
CA ILE A 582 -30.88 -9.94 22.37
C ILE A 582 -31.95 -11.01 22.60
N GLY A 583 -32.08 -11.96 21.67
CA GLY A 583 -32.99 -13.10 21.81
C GLY A 583 -32.68 -13.94 23.05
N LEU A 584 -31.42 -14.35 23.24
CA LEU A 584 -31.00 -15.12 24.42
C LEU A 584 -31.22 -14.35 25.73
N CYS A 585 -30.96 -13.04 25.77
CA CYS A 585 -31.25 -12.19 26.93
C CYS A 585 -32.75 -12.13 27.23
N GLY A 586 -33.58 -11.97 26.21
CA GLY A 586 -35.04 -11.97 26.36
C GLY A 586 -35.56 -13.30 26.91
N ILE A 587 -35.08 -14.41 26.37
CA ILE A 587 -35.46 -15.76 26.84
C ILE A 587 -34.96 -15.99 28.27
N ALA A 588 -33.72 -15.59 28.60
CA ALA A 588 -33.20 -15.67 29.96
C ALA A 588 -34.07 -14.86 30.95
N ALA A 589 -34.48 -13.65 30.57
CA ALA A 589 -35.37 -12.82 31.39
C ALA A 589 -36.74 -13.48 31.59
N LEU A 590 -37.32 -14.08 30.55
CA LEU A 590 -38.58 -14.82 30.63
C LEU A 590 -38.46 -16.04 31.56
N VAL A 591 -37.39 -16.83 31.41
CA VAL A 591 -37.11 -18.00 32.26
C VAL A 591 -36.95 -17.59 33.73
N ILE A 592 -36.24 -16.49 34.01
CA ILE A 592 -36.09 -15.96 35.37
C ILE A 592 -37.41 -15.44 35.92
N LEU A 593 -38.22 -14.74 35.11
CA LEU A 593 -39.55 -14.26 35.50
C LEU A 593 -40.46 -15.44 35.89
N PHE A 594 -40.52 -16.47 35.06
CA PHE A 594 -41.32 -17.67 35.33
C PHE A 594 -40.83 -18.41 36.57
N TRP A 595 -39.51 -18.43 36.81
CA TRP A 595 -38.97 -18.96 38.06
C TRP A 595 -39.41 -18.16 39.29
N ILE A 596 -39.41 -16.82 39.22
CA ILE A 596 -39.87 -15.96 40.32
C ILE A 596 -41.36 -16.15 40.60
N VAL A 597 -42.17 -16.25 39.55
CA VAL A 597 -43.65 -16.34 39.63
C VAL A 597 -44.11 -17.71 40.10
N PHE A 598 -43.64 -18.79 39.46
CA PHE A 598 -44.13 -20.15 39.71
C PHE A 598 -43.27 -20.92 40.71
N ARG A 599 -42.06 -20.44 41.01
CA ARG A 599 -41.08 -21.08 41.91
C ARG A 599 -40.92 -22.60 41.71
N PRO A 600 -40.73 -23.06 40.47
CA PRO A 600 -40.48 -24.47 40.20
C PRO A 600 -39.12 -24.90 40.76
N TRP A 601 -39.01 -26.19 41.07
CA TRP A 601 -37.79 -26.82 41.58
C TRP A 601 -37.36 -27.93 40.62
N ASN A 602 -36.07 -28.28 40.62
CA ASN A 602 -35.47 -29.29 39.74
C ASN A 602 -35.44 -28.92 38.25
N CYS A 603 -35.34 -27.63 37.91
CA CYS A 603 -35.31 -27.16 36.52
C CYS A 603 -33.99 -27.54 35.80
N GLN A 604 -34.02 -27.59 34.47
CA GLN A 604 -32.89 -28.02 33.64
C GLN A 604 -31.94 -26.87 33.22
N TRP A 605 -31.50 -26.06 34.19
CA TRP A 605 -30.70 -24.84 33.97
C TRP A 605 -29.46 -25.00 33.08
N PHE A 606 -28.68 -26.07 33.25
CA PHE A 606 -27.40 -26.26 32.56
C PHE A 606 -27.53 -26.58 31.05
N ILE A 607 -28.73 -26.89 30.57
CA ILE A 607 -29.01 -27.21 29.16
C ILE A 607 -29.66 -26.00 28.45
N PHE A 608 -29.83 -24.87 29.16
CA PHE A 608 -30.48 -23.65 28.69
C PHE A 608 -30.12 -23.28 27.25
N TYR A 609 -28.83 -23.09 26.95
CA TYR A 609 -28.42 -22.65 25.62
C TYR A 609 -28.76 -23.63 24.52
N ARG A 610 -28.67 -24.94 24.77
CA ARG A 610 -29.02 -25.97 23.77
C ARG A 610 -30.52 -26.01 23.50
N LEU A 611 -31.35 -25.82 24.54
CA LEU A 611 -32.80 -25.78 24.38
C LEU A 611 -33.26 -24.46 23.76
N ALA A 612 -32.85 -23.33 24.34
CA ALA A 612 -33.27 -22.00 23.93
C ALA A 612 -32.84 -21.69 22.49
N SER A 613 -31.60 -22.03 22.10
CA SER A 613 -31.13 -21.80 20.73
C SER A 613 -31.90 -22.63 19.71
N SER A 614 -32.23 -23.88 20.04
CA SER A 614 -32.97 -24.78 19.14
C SER A 614 -34.43 -24.37 18.93
N ALA A 615 -35.03 -23.78 19.97
CA ALA A 615 -36.45 -23.54 20.04
C ALA A 615 -36.83 -22.14 19.56
N TRP A 616 -36.03 -21.14 19.89
CA TRP A 616 -36.39 -19.73 19.70
C TRP A 616 -35.59 -19.01 18.62
N LEU A 617 -34.45 -19.56 18.20
CA LEU A 617 -33.53 -18.87 17.30
C LEU A 617 -33.36 -19.62 15.98
N ASN A 618 -33.22 -18.86 14.90
CA ASN A 618 -32.91 -19.44 13.60
C ASN A 618 -31.47 -19.99 13.61
N ARG A 619 -31.31 -21.25 13.18
CA ARG A 619 -30.01 -21.94 13.03
C ARG A 619 -29.00 -21.12 12.22
N ALA A 620 -29.44 -20.41 11.19
CA ALA A 620 -28.58 -19.55 10.39
C ALA A 620 -27.92 -18.45 11.24
N LEU A 621 -28.68 -17.78 12.11
CA LEU A 621 -28.16 -16.72 12.99
C LEU A 621 -27.14 -17.28 14.00
N ILE A 622 -27.39 -18.48 14.53
CA ILE A 622 -26.48 -19.17 15.45
C ILE A 622 -25.18 -19.58 14.74
N LEU A 623 -25.28 -20.11 13.52
CA LEU A 623 -24.12 -20.43 12.69
C LEU A 623 -23.30 -19.16 12.38
N MET A 624 -23.95 -18.05 12.04
CA MET A 624 -23.26 -16.79 11.80
C MET A 624 -22.54 -16.28 13.05
N ARG A 625 -23.16 -16.39 14.23
CA ARG A 625 -22.49 -16.05 15.50
C ARG A 625 -21.27 -16.92 15.76
N GLY A 626 -21.37 -18.22 15.53
CA GLY A 626 -20.24 -19.14 15.64
C GLY A 626 -19.14 -18.84 14.61
N LEU A 627 -19.52 -18.49 13.38
CA LEU A 627 -18.58 -18.08 12.33
C LEU A 627 -17.84 -16.79 12.71
N VAL A 628 -18.51 -15.79 13.26
CA VAL A 628 -17.87 -14.56 13.77
C VAL A 628 -16.77 -14.90 14.79
N ALA A 629 -17.05 -15.82 15.71
CA ALA A 629 -16.07 -16.27 16.69
C ALA A 629 -14.88 -16.98 16.03
N LEU A 630 -15.13 -17.83 15.02
CA LEU A 630 -14.06 -18.46 14.23
C LEU A 630 -13.20 -17.43 13.48
N LEU A 631 -13.82 -16.41 12.90
CA LEU A 631 -13.11 -15.34 12.22
C LEU A 631 -12.24 -14.55 13.19
N CYS A 632 -12.78 -14.18 14.36
CA CYS A 632 -11.98 -13.57 15.42
C CYS A 632 -10.77 -14.46 15.75
N LEU A 633 -10.98 -15.74 16.12
CA LEU A 633 -9.89 -16.68 16.43
C LEU A 633 -8.87 -16.87 15.30
N SER A 634 -9.26 -16.62 14.05
CA SER A 634 -8.42 -16.83 12.87
C SER A 634 -7.77 -15.53 12.34
N THR A 635 -7.93 -14.42 13.06
CA THR A 635 -7.31 -13.11 12.77
C THR A 635 -6.24 -12.78 13.81
N ALA A 636 -5.11 -12.23 13.35
CA ALA A 636 -4.04 -11.75 14.21
C ALA A 636 -4.44 -10.46 14.95
N PRO A 637 -4.20 -10.37 16.28
CA PRO A 637 -4.52 -9.18 17.06
C PRO A 637 -3.35 -8.18 17.02
N ILE A 638 -3.17 -7.51 15.89
CA ILE A 638 -2.13 -6.47 15.74
C ILE A 638 -2.80 -5.09 15.65
N SER A 639 -2.24 -4.08 16.32
CA SER A 639 -2.77 -2.72 16.25
C SER A 639 -1.64 -1.69 16.27
N PRO A 640 -1.82 -0.51 15.63
CA PRO A 640 -0.84 0.56 15.72
C PRO A 640 -0.97 1.26 17.07
N THR A 641 0.16 1.51 17.70
CA THR A 641 0.27 2.23 18.97
C THR A 641 1.31 3.34 18.83
N ILE A 642 1.18 4.38 19.65
CA ILE A 642 2.15 5.47 19.71
C ILE A 642 3.04 5.21 20.92
N ILE A 643 4.31 4.86 20.67
CA ILE A 643 5.33 4.65 21.70
C ILE A 643 6.48 5.60 21.42
N ASN A 644 6.94 6.32 22.44
CA ASN A 644 8.03 7.29 22.33
C ASN A 644 7.85 8.27 21.13
N HIS A 645 6.67 8.90 21.02
CA HIS A 645 6.29 9.81 19.94
C HIS A 645 6.39 9.25 18.51
N SER A 646 6.45 7.93 18.37
CA SER A 646 6.55 7.25 17.09
C SER A 646 5.41 6.25 16.96
N THR A 647 4.90 6.08 15.73
CA THR A 647 3.85 5.12 15.43
C THR A 647 4.50 3.78 15.08
N GLN A 648 4.08 2.71 15.77
CA GLN A 648 4.56 1.36 15.52
C GLN A 648 3.43 0.35 15.66
N PHE A 649 3.49 -0.76 14.91
CA PHE A 649 2.58 -1.87 15.13
C PHE A 649 3.08 -2.74 16.28
N GLN A 650 2.15 -3.19 17.11
CA GLN A 650 2.43 -4.12 18.18
C GLN A 650 1.38 -5.23 18.17
N THR A 651 1.84 -6.45 18.48
CA THR A 651 0.94 -7.58 18.72
C THR A 651 0.35 -7.46 20.12
N ASP A 652 -0.97 -7.42 20.20
CA ASP A 652 -1.76 -7.39 21.43
C ASP A 652 -2.35 -8.78 21.68
N PRO A 653 -1.58 -9.73 22.26
CA PRO A 653 -2.02 -11.11 22.40
C PRO A 653 -3.33 -11.19 23.18
N ARG A 654 -4.25 -12.03 22.70
CA ARG A 654 -5.53 -12.25 23.36
C ARG A 654 -5.31 -12.82 24.77
N SER A 655 -6.08 -12.31 25.73
CA SER A 655 -6.08 -12.88 27.07
C SER A 655 -6.69 -14.28 27.06
N PHE A 656 -6.26 -15.14 27.98
CA PHE A 656 -6.85 -16.48 28.16
C PHE A 656 -8.38 -16.41 28.30
N LEU A 657 -8.90 -15.42 29.03
CA LEU A 657 -10.34 -15.21 29.17
C LEU A 657 -10.99 -14.94 27.81
N LEU A 658 -10.44 -14.04 26.99
CA LEU A 658 -11.01 -13.72 25.69
C LEU A 658 -10.98 -14.94 24.75
N THR A 659 -9.87 -15.70 24.72
CA THR A 659 -9.77 -16.92 23.93
C THR A 659 -10.80 -17.97 24.35
N THR A 660 -10.98 -18.21 25.66
CA THR A 660 -11.99 -19.18 26.15
C THR A 660 -13.42 -18.76 25.82
N LEU A 661 -13.70 -17.46 25.83
CA LEU A 661 -14.99 -16.91 25.45
C LEU A 661 -15.25 -17.05 23.94
N LEU A 662 -14.30 -16.68 23.08
CA LEU A 662 -14.41 -16.84 21.63
C LEU A 662 -14.53 -18.32 21.24
N ALA A 663 -13.75 -19.21 21.85
CA ALA A 663 -13.89 -20.64 21.67
C ALA A 663 -15.28 -21.14 22.12
N GLY A 664 -15.83 -20.58 23.21
CA GLY A 664 -17.18 -20.85 23.67
C GLY A 664 -18.25 -20.47 22.65
N GLU A 665 -18.11 -19.31 22.01
CA GLU A 665 -19.00 -18.85 20.95
C GLU A 665 -18.86 -19.68 19.65
N ALA A 666 -17.66 -20.17 19.32
CA ALA A 666 -17.47 -21.05 18.15
C ALA A 666 -18.25 -22.38 18.27
N ILE A 667 -18.53 -22.86 19.49
CA ILE A 667 -19.27 -24.12 19.74
C ILE A 667 -20.73 -24.04 19.29
N TRP A 668 -21.29 -22.85 19.06
CA TRP A 668 -22.60 -22.70 18.44
C TRP A 668 -22.76 -23.53 17.16
N ILE A 669 -21.67 -23.68 16.39
CA ILE A 669 -21.62 -24.56 15.22
C ILE A 669 -21.87 -26.01 15.61
N THR A 670 -21.22 -26.50 16.68
CA THR A 670 -21.43 -27.87 17.18
C THR A 670 -22.88 -28.10 17.62
N TYR A 671 -23.56 -27.10 18.18
CA TYR A 671 -24.96 -27.23 18.62
C TYR A 671 -25.90 -27.42 17.43
N VAL A 672 -25.70 -26.63 16.37
CA VAL A 672 -26.47 -26.79 15.12
C VAL A 672 -26.19 -28.15 14.47
N VAL A 673 -24.94 -28.62 14.50
CA VAL A 673 -24.57 -29.95 13.99
C VAL A 673 -25.24 -31.06 14.81
N HIS A 674 -25.27 -30.95 16.15
CA HIS A 674 -26.00 -31.90 16.99
C HIS A 674 -27.49 -31.96 16.65
N GLU A 675 -28.14 -30.81 16.45
CA GLU A 675 -29.56 -30.77 16.09
C GLU A 675 -29.86 -31.36 14.71
N THR A 676 -29.00 -31.10 13.74
CA THR A 676 -29.17 -31.59 12.36
C THR A 676 -28.88 -33.08 12.25
N LEU A 677 -27.95 -33.60 13.05
CA LEU A 677 -27.62 -35.03 13.10
C LEU A 677 -28.45 -35.83 14.11
N HIS A 678 -29.29 -35.17 14.92
CA HIS A 678 -30.15 -35.84 15.90
C HIS A 678 -31.04 -36.94 15.28
N PRO A 679 -31.69 -36.76 14.11
CA PRO A 679 -32.51 -37.82 13.49
C PRO A 679 -31.75 -39.13 13.21
N PHE A 680 -30.44 -39.07 13.05
CA PHE A 680 -29.59 -40.24 12.83
C PHE A 680 -28.99 -40.80 14.12
N SER A 681 -28.81 -39.96 15.14
CA SER A 681 -28.15 -40.34 16.39
C SER A 681 -29.11 -40.77 17.49
N GLY A 682 -30.36 -40.30 17.45
CA GLY A 682 -31.40 -40.58 18.46
C GLY A 682 -30.86 -40.40 19.88
N GLU A 683 -31.06 -41.41 20.72
CA GLU A 683 -30.71 -41.38 22.14
C GLU A 683 -29.21 -41.17 22.41
N HIS A 684 -28.34 -41.51 21.45
CA HIS A 684 -26.89 -41.35 21.59
C HIS A 684 -26.50 -39.86 21.67
N THR A 685 -27.30 -38.96 21.09
CA THR A 685 -27.08 -37.50 21.10
C THR A 685 -26.82 -37.00 22.52
N ARG A 686 -27.61 -37.46 23.49
CA ARG A 686 -27.48 -37.07 24.90
C ARG A 686 -26.14 -37.45 25.52
N ILE A 687 -25.57 -38.57 25.08
CA ILE A 687 -24.34 -39.15 25.64
C ILE A 687 -23.13 -38.42 25.08
N TYR A 688 -23.06 -38.23 23.76
CA TYR A 688 -21.85 -37.72 23.12
C TYR A 688 -21.80 -36.20 23.02
N ALA A 689 -22.94 -35.53 22.85
CA ALA A 689 -22.99 -34.11 22.53
C ALA A 689 -22.39 -33.15 23.60
N PRO A 690 -22.45 -33.44 24.92
CA PRO A 690 -21.74 -32.65 25.92
C PRO A 690 -20.21 -32.79 25.82
N TRP A 691 -19.73 -34.03 25.63
CA TRP A 691 -18.30 -34.33 25.54
C TRP A 691 -17.67 -33.84 24.25
N SER A 692 -18.38 -33.96 23.11
CA SER A 692 -17.92 -33.41 21.82
C SER A 692 -17.80 -31.88 21.86
N SER A 693 -18.76 -31.17 22.44
CA SER A 693 -18.70 -29.71 22.61
C SER A 693 -17.57 -29.29 23.54
N PHE A 694 -17.35 -30.01 24.65
CA PHE A 694 -16.23 -29.73 25.55
C PHE A 694 -14.87 -29.99 24.90
N LEU A 695 -14.75 -31.08 24.14
CA LEU A 695 -13.53 -31.38 23.40
C LEU A 695 -13.25 -30.34 22.31
N ALA A 696 -14.27 -29.94 21.54
CA ALA A 696 -14.15 -28.88 20.55
C ALA A 696 -13.70 -27.55 21.20
N TRP A 697 -14.33 -27.17 22.30
CA TRP A 697 -13.91 -25.99 23.08
C TRP A 697 -12.44 -26.06 23.48
N LEU A 698 -12.04 -27.16 24.12
CA LEU A 698 -10.69 -27.35 24.63
C LEU A 698 -9.66 -27.30 23.51
N LEU A 699 -9.92 -27.97 22.39
CA LEU A 699 -9.04 -27.96 21.23
C LEU A 699 -8.91 -26.56 20.62
N LEU A 700 -10.01 -25.81 20.48
CA LEU A 700 -9.95 -24.43 19.99
C LEU A 700 -9.12 -23.52 20.90
N VAL A 701 -9.29 -23.63 22.23
CA VAL A 701 -8.49 -22.88 23.21
C VAL A 701 -7.01 -23.26 23.12
N VAL A 702 -6.70 -24.55 23.07
CA VAL A 702 -5.32 -25.06 22.97
C VAL A 702 -4.65 -24.59 21.68
N VAL A 703 -5.37 -24.65 20.55
CA VAL A 703 -4.84 -24.23 19.25
C VAL A 703 -4.54 -22.73 19.22
N ASP A 704 -5.45 -21.88 19.71
CA ASP A 704 -5.25 -20.42 19.74
C ASP A 704 -4.10 -20.01 20.69
N MET A 705 -3.95 -20.69 21.83
CA MET A 705 -2.90 -20.38 22.81
C MET A 705 -1.51 -20.89 22.42
N ILE A 706 -1.42 -22.07 21.79
CA ILE A 706 -0.13 -22.67 21.40
C ILE A 706 0.37 -22.11 20.07
N SER A 707 -0.55 -21.79 19.15
CA SER A 707 -0.23 -21.35 17.80
C SER A 707 -1.16 -20.20 17.40
N PRO A 708 -0.95 -18.98 17.95
CA PRO A 708 -1.71 -17.81 17.57
C PRO A 708 -1.49 -17.48 16.08
N VAL A 709 -2.44 -16.77 15.47
CA VAL A 709 -2.27 -16.27 14.09
C VAL A 709 -1.38 -15.03 14.14
N GLU A 710 -0.33 -15.03 13.33
CA GLU A 710 0.60 -13.92 13.16
C GLU A 710 0.26 -13.14 11.87
N ALA A 711 0.50 -11.84 11.88
CA ALA A 711 0.36 -11.01 10.70
C ALA A 711 1.64 -11.11 9.84
N GLU A 712 1.48 -11.29 8.53
CA GLU A 712 2.61 -11.31 7.60
C GLU A 712 2.45 -10.17 6.60
N ALA A 713 3.52 -9.38 6.41
CA ALA A 713 3.56 -8.33 5.40
C ALA A 713 4.68 -8.61 4.40
N ARG A 714 4.38 -8.39 3.11
CA ARG A 714 5.32 -8.53 2.02
C ARG A 714 5.24 -7.30 1.12
N ILE A 715 6.41 -6.81 0.70
CA ILE A 715 6.51 -5.85 -0.42
C ILE A 715 6.75 -6.68 -1.67
N GLU A 716 5.87 -6.54 -2.65
CA GLU A 716 5.96 -7.12 -3.99
C GLU A 716 5.33 -6.11 -4.93
N ARG A 717 6.17 -5.23 -5.49
CA ARG A 717 5.69 -4.13 -6.34
C ARG A 717 5.60 -4.59 -7.79
N SER A 718 4.41 -4.51 -8.34
CA SER A 718 4.11 -4.70 -9.76
C SER A 718 3.40 -3.46 -10.28
N CYS A 719 3.96 -2.83 -11.29
CA CYS A 719 3.46 -1.57 -11.85
C CYS A 719 3.28 -1.67 -13.37
N TYR A 720 2.33 -0.90 -13.90
CA TYR A 720 2.20 -0.64 -15.32
C TYR A 720 1.89 0.84 -15.57
N SER A 721 2.28 1.34 -16.75
CA SER A 721 2.07 2.74 -17.16
C SER A 721 0.87 2.88 -18.08
N MET A 722 0.18 4.00 -17.99
CA MET A 722 -0.80 4.49 -18.96
C MET A 722 -0.15 5.56 -19.82
N ASN A 723 -0.28 5.43 -21.15
CA ASN A 723 0.32 6.32 -22.14
C ASN A 723 1.82 6.59 -21.88
N MET A 724 2.56 5.56 -21.46
CA MET A 724 3.98 5.58 -21.07
C MET A 724 4.32 6.45 -19.85
N ASP A 725 3.99 7.74 -19.85
CA ASP A 725 4.43 8.72 -18.86
C ASP A 725 3.30 9.53 -18.19
N TYR A 726 2.02 9.26 -18.49
CA TYR A 726 0.92 9.99 -17.88
C TYR A 726 0.65 9.55 -16.44
N LYS A 727 0.35 8.28 -16.23
CA LYS A 727 -0.02 7.75 -14.91
C LYS A 727 0.50 6.32 -14.72
N VAL A 728 0.96 6.02 -13.51
CA VAL A 728 1.36 4.66 -13.12
C VAL A 728 0.31 4.03 -12.22
N PHE A 729 0.03 2.76 -12.45
CA PHE A 729 -0.79 1.93 -11.57
C PHE A 729 0.09 0.84 -10.96
N CYS A 730 0.07 0.74 -9.63
CA CYS A 730 0.93 -0.18 -8.89
C CYS A 730 0.14 -0.98 -7.84
N SER A 731 0.49 -2.25 -7.69
CA SER A 731 0.19 -3.03 -6.49
C SER A 731 1.51 -3.30 -5.77
N SER A 732 1.65 -2.86 -4.52
CA SER A 732 2.97 -2.77 -3.85
C SER A 732 3.25 -3.88 -2.85
N GLY A 733 2.23 -4.64 -2.47
CA GLY A 733 2.40 -5.66 -1.45
C GLY A 733 1.10 -6.26 -0.95
N VAL A 734 1.28 -7.29 -0.13
CA VAL A 734 0.22 -8.07 0.48
C VAL A 734 0.44 -8.10 1.97
N ILE A 735 -0.63 -7.83 2.73
CA ILE A 735 -0.68 -7.96 4.18
C ILE A 735 -1.71 -9.04 4.51
N THR A 736 -1.26 -10.16 5.05
CA THR A 736 -2.15 -11.22 5.51
C THR A 736 -2.38 -11.05 7.01
N ILE A 737 -3.57 -10.59 7.38
CA ILE A 737 -3.96 -10.40 8.78
C ILE A 737 -4.73 -11.61 9.34
N GLY A 738 -5.42 -12.34 8.48
CA GLY A 738 -6.16 -13.55 8.85
C GLY A 738 -5.75 -14.75 8.01
N SER A 739 -6.01 -15.94 8.54
CA SER A 739 -5.68 -17.20 7.89
C SER A 739 -6.93 -18.02 7.57
N LEU A 740 -7.23 -18.18 6.29
CA LEU A 740 -8.30 -19.09 5.83
C LEU A 740 -8.02 -20.53 6.26
N GLN A 741 -6.76 -20.96 6.24
CA GLN A 741 -6.37 -22.28 6.72
C GLN A 741 -6.71 -22.47 8.20
N ARG A 742 -6.49 -21.45 9.04
CA ARG A 742 -6.90 -21.47 10.45
C ARG A 742 -8.42 -21.49 10.59
N THR A 743 -9.15 -20.70 9.82
CA THR A 743 -10.62 -20.70 9.83
C THR A 743 -11.18 -22.08 9.49
N ILE A 744 -10.64 -22.73 8.44
CA ILE A 744 -11.01 -24.09 8.03
C ILE A 744 -10.64 -25.10 9.12
N LEU A 745 -9.43 -25.04 9.68
CA LEU A 745 -9.01 -25.93 10.76
C LEU A 745 -9.94 -25.82 11.96
N ASN A 746 -10.27 -24.61 12.39
CA ASN A 746 -11.15 -24.39 13.54
C ASN A 746 -12.58 -24.88 13.24
N ALA A 747 -13.09 -24.66 12.03
CA ALA A 747 -14.36 -25.23 11.60
C ALA A 747 -14.33 -26.78 11.60
N LEU A 748 -13.26 -27.39 11.08
CA LEU A 748 -13.07 -28.83 11.10
C LEU A 748 -13.00 -29.39 12.53
N ILE A 749 -12.36 -28.71 13.47
CA ILE A 749 -12.37 -29.10 14.89
C ILE A 749 -13.81 -29.16 15.41
N THR A 750 -14.64 -28.15 15.12
CA THR A 750 -16.05 -28.16 15.55
C THR A 750 -16.86 -29.31 14.93
N LEU A 751 -16.57 -29.69 13.67
CA LEU A 751 -17.27 -30.78 12.98
C LEU A 751 -16.78 -32.18 13.38
N VAL A 752 -15.46 -32.41 13.37
CA VAL A 752 -14.84 -33.71 13.63
C VAL A 752 -15.09 -34.17 15.07
N CYS A 753 -15.06 -33.26 16.05
CA CYS A 753 -15.40 -33.57 17.43
C CYS A 753 -16.82 -34.12 17.60
N VAL A 754 -17.73 -33.80 16.68
CA VAL A 754 -19.12 -34.30 16.66
C VAL A 754 -19.22 -35.62 15.89
N LEU A 755 -18.59 -35.70 14.71
CA LEU A 755 -18.70 -36.85 13.81
C LEU A 755 -17.97 -38.11 14.32
N VAL A 756 -16.82 -37.96 14.98
CA VAL A 756 -16.03 -39.11 15.46
C VAL A 756 -16.78 -39.92 16.53
N PRO A 757 -17.30 -39.30 17.63
CA PRO A 757 -18.13 -40.02 18.60
C PRO A 757 -19.41 -40.61 17.97
N LEU A 758 -20.02 -39.89 17.02
CA LEU A 758 -21.23 -40.35 16.33
C LEU A 758 -21.02 -41.68 15.59
N VAL A 759 -19.87 -41.86 14.94
CA VAL A 759 -19.54 -43.10 14.23
C VAL A 759 -19.08 -44.20 15.18
N LEU A 760 -18.29 -43.86 16.21
CA LEU A 760 -17.69 -44.84 17.11
C LEU A 760 -18.68 -45.42 18.14
N LEU A 761 -19.62 -44.63 18.65
CA LEU A 761 -20.53 -45.07 19.72
C LEU A 761 -21.47 -46.21 19.32
N PRO A 762 -22.10 -46.21 18.12
CA PRO A 762 -22.90 -47.35 17.66
C PRO A 762 -22.08 -48.63 17.45
N LEU A 763 -20.79 -48.50 17.12
CA LEU A 763 -19.88 -49.63 16.93
C LEU A 763 -19.49 -50.29 18.27
N VAL A 764 -19.33 -49.49 19.32
CA VAL A 764 -18.96 -49.95 20.67
C VAL A 764 -20.18 -50.41 21.46
N LYS A 765 -21.34 -49.78 21.25
CA LYS A 765 -22.57 -49.99 22.03
C LYS A 765 -23.66 -50.69 21.21
N ARG A 766 -23.35 -51.88 20.69
CA ARG A 766 -24.27 -52.68 19.86
C ARG A 766 -25.48 -53.28 20.62
N ARG A 767 -25.64 -53.00 21.92
CA ARG A 767 -26.72 -53.52 22.78
C ARG A 767 -26.93 -52.61 23.99
N SER A 768 -27.97 -51.78 23.96
CA SER A 768 -28.68 -51.36 25.18
C SER A 768 -30.16 -51.20 24.87
N SER A 769 -30.98 -51.82 25.71
CA SER A 769 -32.42 -52.00 25.56
C SER A 769 -33.22 -50.71 25.60
N ASP A 770 -34.23 -50.71 24.73
CA ASP A 770 -35.20 -49.68 24.34
C ASP A 770 -35.79 -48.77 25.43
N CYS A 771 -35.75 -47.46 25.17
CA CYS A 771 -36.93 -46.60 25.26
C CYS A 771 -37.23 -46.05 23.86
N PRO A 772 -38.46 -46.19 23.32
CA PRO A 772 -38.80 -45.51 22.07
C PRO A 772 -38.83 -43.99 22.32
N GLU A 773 -37.96 -43.23 21.67
CA GLU A 773 -38.12 -41.78 21.53
C GLU A 773 -39.50 -41.52 20.91
N VAL A 774 -40.35 -40.77 21.62
CA VAL A 774 -41.67 -40.42 21.10
C VAL A 774 -41.47 -39.25 20.13
N PRO A 775 -41.73 -39.42 18.82
CA PRO A 775 -41.62 -38.32 17.87
C PRO A 775 -42.64 -37.24 18.25
N SER A 776 -42.17 -36.04 18.56
CA SER A 776 -43.01 -34.89 18.88
C SER A 776 -42.87 -33.84 17.79
N PHE A 777 -43.99 -33.42 17.20
CA PHE A 777 -44.03 -32.29 16.26
C PHE A 777 -43.94 -30.93 16.99
N LEU A 778 -44.10 -30.93 18.32
CA LEU A 778 -44.12 -29.73 19.16
C LEU A 778 -42.73 -29.38 19.74
N LEU A 779 -41.90 -30.41 20.01
CA LEU A 779 -40.60 -30.25 20.67
C LEU A 779 -39.47 -30.19 19.65
N SER A 780 -38.46 -29.36 19.91
CA SER A 780 -37.23 -29.34 19.08
C SER A 780 -36.42 -30.62 19.26
N SER A 781 -35.54 -30.93 18.31
CA SER A 781 -34.65 -32.10 18.40
C SER A 781 -33.77 -32.07 19.66
N ALA A 782 -33.31 -30.89 20.09
CA ALA A 782 -32.58 -30.74 21.34
C ALA A 782 -33.46 -31.04 22.57
N ALA A 783 -34.74 -30.65 22.56
CA ALA A 783 -35.67 -30.95 23.64
C ALA A 783 -35.94 -32.45 23.76
N VAL A 784 -36.16 -33.15 22.64
CA VAL A 784 -36.34 -34.61 22.61
C VAL A 784 -35.10 -35.34 23.14
N ALA A 785 -33.90 -34.90 22.74
CA ALA A 785 -32.64 -35.54 23.13
C ALA A 785 -32.29 -35.40 24.63
N PHE A 786 -32.47 -34.21 25.20
CA PHE A 786 -31.88 -33.89 26.51
C PHE A 786 -32.85 -34.00 27.68
N ILE A 787 -34.15 -33.84 27.43
CA ILE A 787 -35.15 -33.84 28.49
C ILE A 787 -35.53 -35.30 28.85
N ARG A 788 -35.53 -35.65 30.15
CA ARG A 788 -35.92 -37.00 30.60
C ARG A 788 -37.45 -37.10 30.66
N HIS A 789 -38.04 -37.98 29.85
CA HIS A 789 -39.41 -38.45 30.09
C HIS A 789 -39.42 -39.42 31.29
N ARG A 790 -40.15 -39.07 32.36
CA ARG A 790 -40.35 -39.97 33.51
C ARG A 790 -41.62 -40.79 33.24
N ARG A 791 -41.47 -42.09 32.96
CA ARG A 791 -42.62 -42.99 32.79
C ARG A 791 -43.23 -43.25 34.17
N GLN A 792 -44.39 -42.66 34.45
CA GLN A 792 -45.28 -43.08 35.53
C GLN A 792 -46.52 -43.70 34.86
N GLU A 793 -47.02 -44.79 35.45
CA GLU A 793 -47.98 -45.74 34.87
C GLU A 793 -49.12 -45.08 34.07
N ASN A 794 -49.20 -45.45 32.78
CA ASN A 794 -50.32 -45.26 31.84
C ASN A 794 -50.91 -43.85 31.58
N VAL A 795 -50.23 -42.77 31.98
CA VAL A 795 -50.51 -41.42 31.45
C VAL A 795 -49.17 -40.74 31.14
N ILE A 796 -48.94 -40.41 29.85
CA ILE A 796 -47.82 -39.53 29.46
C ILE A 796 -48.21 -38.11 29.91
N ASN A 797 -48.03 -37.81 31.20
CA ASN A 797 -48.00 -36.43 31.65
C ASN A 797 -46.61 -35.90 31.33
N ASP A 798 -46.48 -35.24 30.17
CA ASP A 798 -45.29 -34.47 29.77
C ASP A 798 -45.04 -33.35 30.78
N THR A 799 -44.39 -33.71 31.90
CA THR A 799 -44.19 -32.83 33.05
C THR A 799 -42.79 -32.27 33.00
N PHE A 800 -42.60 -31.31 32.10
CA PHE A 800 -41.50 -30.37 32.22
C PHE A 800 -41.97 -29.18 33.06
N ASP A 801 -41.10 -28.71 33.96
CA ASP A 801 -41.38 -27.57 34.82
C ASP A 801 -41.60 -26.30 33.98
N GLU A 802 -42.29 -25.31 34.54
CA GLU A 802 -42.70 -24.08 33.85
C GLU A 802 -41.50 -23.32 33.25
N VAL A 803 -40.33 -23.45 33.87
CA VAL A 803 -39.07 -22.85 33.45
C VAL A 803 -38.47 -23.61 32.26
N THR A 804 -38.38 -24.95 32.32
CA THR A 804 -37.94 -25.80 31.19
C THR A 804 -38.91 -25.72 30.00
N ALA A 805 -40.21 -25.57 30.24
CA ALA A 805 -41.20 -25.38 29.17
C ALA A 805 -40.90 -24.11 28.35
N VAL A 806 -40.62 -22.99 29.03
CA VAL A 806 -40.23 -21.73 28.37
C VAL A 806 -38.93 -21.88 27.60
N MET A 807 -37.94 -22.62 28.11
CA MET A 807 -36.69 -22.88 27.36
C MET A 807 -36.92 -23.60 26.03
N VAL A 808 -37.98 -24.41 25.93
CA VAL A 808 -38.34 -25.17 24.73
C VAL A 808 -39.35 -24.43 23.85
N GLY A 809 -39.78 -23.22 24.22
CA GLY A 809 -40.72 -22.42 23.44
C GLY A 809 -42.19 -22.71 23.73
N ILE A 810 -42.51 -23.27 24.91
CA ILE A 810 -43.87 -23.57 25.33
C ILE A 810 -44.17 -22.81 26.63
N VAL A 811 -45.28 -22.08 26.67
CA VAL A 811 -45.76 -21.44 27.89
C VAL A 811 -46.82 -22.34 28.53
N ARG A 812 -46.52 -22.81 29.74
CA ARG A 812 -47.45 -23.61 30.55
C ARG A 812 -48.28 -22.69 31.44
N LEU A 813 -49.58 -22.64 31.19
CA LEU A 813 -50.57 -22.01 32.06
C LEU A 813 -51.37 -23.08 32.81
N PRO A 814 -52.04 -22.76 33.94
CA PRO A 814 -52.72 -23.75 34.79
C PRO A 814 -53.73 -24.65 34.08
N GLN A 815 -54.21 -24.27 32.90
CA GLN A 815 -55.25 -24.98 32.14
C GLN A 815 -54.92 -25.22 30.66
N CYS A 816 -53.76 -24.76 30.15
CA CYS A 816 -53.38 -24.93 28.75
C CYS A 816 -51.86 -24.83 28.51
N PHE A 817 -51.41 -25.42 27.40
CA PHE A 817 -50.08 -25.18 26.83
C PHE A 817 -50.23 -24.26 25.62
N PHE A 818 -49.42 -23.21 25.55
CA PHE A 818 -49.36 -22.30 24.42
C PHE A 818 -48.01 -22.44 23.72
N ASP A 819 -48.02 -22.86 22.46
CA ASP A 819 -46.81 -22.86 21.63
C ASP A 819 -46.49 -21.44 21.19
N THR A 820 -45.27 -20.98 21.47
CA THR A 820 -44.83 -19.61 21.18
C THR A 820 -43.98 -19.49 19.92
N LYS A 821 -43.66 -20.63 19.28
CA LYS A 821 -42.99 -20.70 17.98
C LYS A 821 -43.99 -20.54 16.84
#